data_AF-A0A9W7LG28-F1
#
_entry.id   AF-A0A9W7LG28-F1
#
_cell.length_a   1.000
_cell.length_b   1.000
_cell.length_c   1.000
_cell.angle_alpha   90.00
_cell.angle_beta   90.00
_cell.angle_gamma   90.00
#
_symmetry.space_group_name_H-M   'P 1'
#
loop_
_entity.id
_entity.type
_entity.pdbx_description
1 polymer ?
#
loop_
_entity_poly.entity_id
_entity_poly.type
_entity_poly.pdbx_seq_one_letter_code
_entity_poly.pdbx_strand_id
1 'polypeptide(L)'
;MNTRLCSADQLSNKSNTTCSLHLHFSFRSSPGTSTGQTDTDMPREAIARLHPQQDFLYGVGKTVGYLDKKRGKRDGENLGGLNKYRFHGRKWLFEDVRKWMEDENGEQTMVLLASAGFGKSAFAAQLVEEEMKDDVVAFHFCSNEEIDNLNPRKFIDGLVVSFAKNVEGFTVKLLELVKLQMENGEKGEPLFDQGSLDLFNKFVDDKKKEPQSIIRHYLLGALQDVENPKDGKTKLIVIDSLDEANLYPKGEKEKNILDLVAEMAESDTFPKWLKLLVTSRDQISVTDKLASAEKVDLKMKLEGEHKNNNEEDMRLYLEDRLGFDVLLPDRYQMQQAMGVVNANNWANVDKLKEFVEAIVETSEGMFLYAVYVAKDVEEGHISLDQNVEEFKKDLPKGIYAFYKKRFIEMFETDMNYYRTNVMPVLAVIAAAREPIPLDVLEKASGLEDGAEYEVLEKITAFCKDRGDGGNETFAFVHQSFTDWLLNEHEMESKKRIDNKKFMVSKESGEEAIAKVLLKRGWNSESEYFSRQGSHYLRDVVREWRLDKDEAEKKYGEIENWDVTEVTSFRKLFSGAKEFNSNLSLWNTSNCTNMQSMFNGCYAFNSDISLWNTLNCTKMNGMFKGCSAFNSDISSWNTSKCTNMSSMFKGCSAFNYDLSTWNTSKCTDTGWMFCGCSAFNSDLSTWNTSNCTIMSSMFEDCSAFNSDLSLWNTSKCTNMSRMFKGCSAFNSDISKWKTSKCTNMSSMFHSCSAFNSDLSTWDTSKCTSMSYMFQNATSFDSDLSQWDMSKDKKKGSMFTNATAMKASHKPKDVKKGGKGGKGRCKTK
;
A
#
# COMPACT_ATOMS: atom_id res chain seq x y z
N MET A 1 -29.90 47.68 36.69
CA MET A 1 -28.83 48.61 37.08
C MET A 1 -27.68 48.43 36.11
N ASN A 2 -27.40 49.49 35.34
CA ASN A 2 -26.23 49.84 34.50
C ASN A 2 -25.58 48.75 33.60
N THR A 3 -25.76 48.70 32.27
CA THR A 3 -25.28 49.57 31.14
C THR A 3 -23.77 49.79 31.03
N ARG A 4 -23.19 49.39 29.88
CA ARG A 4 -22.39 50.16 28.86
C ARG A 4 -21.51 49.18 28.07
N LEU A 5 -21.68 48.91 26.76
CA LEU A 5 -21.45 49.74 25.56
C LEU A 5 -20.12 50.52 25.55
N CYS A 6 -19.22 50.16 24.63
CA CYS A 6 -18.55 51.12 23.75
C CYS A 6 -18.01 50.44 22.49
N SER A 7 -18.18 51.16 21.39
CA SER A 7 -17.84 50.87 20.00
C SER A 7 -16.89 51.96 19.48
N ALA A 8 -16.09 51.59 18.46
CA ALA A 8 -15.46 52.42 17.42
C ALA A 8 -14.31 53.39 17.80
N ASP A 9 -13.16 53.22 17.13
CA ASP A 9 -12.60 54.16 16.13
C ASP A 9 -11.22 53.63 15.65
N GLN A 10 -11.07 53.27 14.37
CA GLN A 10 -10.49 54.08 13.28
C GLN A 10 -9.07 54.61 13.53
N LEU A 11 -8.09 54.02 12.83
CA LEU A 11 -6.95 54.75 12.28
C LEU A 11 -6.62 54.23 10.87
N SER A 12 -6.78 55.13 9.92
CA SER A 12 -6.43 55.06 8.50
C SER A 12 -4.93 55.25 8.27
N ASN A 13 -4.33 54.57 7.28
CA ASN A 13 -3.84 55.20 6.05
C ASN A 13 -2.98 54.26 5.17
N LYS A 14 -3.51 54.02 3.96
CA LYS A 14 -2.88 54.20 2.62
C LYS A 14 -1.54 53.55 2.29
N SER A 15 -1.56 52.63 1.33
CA SER A 15 -1.23 52.86 -0.10
C SER A 15 -1.42 51.55 -0.88
N ASN A 16 -2.44 51.46 -1.75
CA ASN A 16 -2.39 51.68 -3.20
C ASN A 16 -1.35 50.83 -3.95
N THR A 17 -1.80 49.72 -4.53
CA THR A 17 -1.79 49.56 -6.00
C THR A 17 -2.84 48.53 -6.46
N THR A 18 -3.65 49.00 -7.40
CA THR A 18 -4.75 48.37 -8.16
C THR A 18 -4.29 47.14 -8.95
N CYS A 19 -5.00 46.00 -8.94
CA CYS A 19 -6.25 45.67 -9.66
C CYS A 19 -6.11 45.62 -11.20
N SER A 20 -6.19 44.43 -11.80
CA SER A 20 -7.20 44.12 -12.83
C SER A 20 -7.21 42.63 -13.21
N LEU A 21 -8.44 42.12 -13.37
CA LEU A 21 -8.80 40.84 -13.95
C LEU A 21 -8.24 40.69 -15.37
N HIS A 22 -7.94 39.45 -15.78
CA HIS A 22 -8.49 38.94 -17.04
C HIS A 22 -8.64 37.42 -17.03
N LEU A 23 -9.90 36.99 -16.89
CA LEU A 23 -10.42 35.76 -17.45
C LEU A 23 -10.22 35.81 -18.98
N HIS A 24 -9.57 34.80 -19.54
CA HIS A 24 -9.79 34.40 -20.92
C HIS A 24 -9.64 32.87 -21.06
N PHE A 25 -10.79 32.20 -20.97
CA PHE A 25 -11.03 30.94 -21.64
C PHE A 25 -11.05 31.20 -23.14
N SER A 26 -10.25 30.48 -23.91
CA SER A 26 -10.45 30.24 -25.34
C SER A 26 -9.39 29.27 -25.86
N PHE A 27 -9.78 28.03 -26.16
CA PHE A 27 -9.37 27.44 -27.43
C PHE A 27 -10.58 26.78 -28.08
N ARG A 28 -10.94 27.37 -29.23
CA ARG A 28 -11.97 26.93 -30.17
C ARG A 28 -11.52 25.65 -30.87
N SER A 29 -12.48 24.76 -31.05
CA SER A 29 -12.54 23.78 -32.12
C SER A 29 -12.67 24.46 -33.49
N SER A 30 -12.05 23.89 -34.54
CA SER A 30 -12.71 23.59 -35.82
C SER A 30 -11.81 22.76 -36.77
N PRO A 31 -12.42 21.99 -37.72
CA PRO A 31 -11.77 20.91 -38.47
C PRO A 31 -11.57 21.19 -39.98
N GLY A 32 -10.79 20.33 -40.65
CA GLY A 32 -10.72 20.15 -42.12
C GLY A 32 -9.28 20.19 -42.67
N THR A 33 -8.84 19.45 -43.69
CA THR A 33 -9.39 18.38 -44.54
C THR A 33 -8.21 17.75 -45.29
N SER A 34 -8.20 16.41 -45.40
CA SER A 34 -7.65 15.52 -46.44
C SER A 34 -6.38 15.89 -47.25
N THR A 35 -5.36 15.02 -47.16
CA THR A 35 -4.88 14.08 -48.22
C THR A 35 -3.82 13.20 -47.54
N GLY A 36 -3.98 11.89 -47.33
CA GLY A 36 -4.03 10.88 -48.39
C GLY A 36 -2.63 10.30 -48.63
N GLN A 37 -2.03 9.63 -47.64
CA GLN A 37 -0.98 8.63 -47.85
C GLN A 37 -0.78 7.79 -46.58
N THR A 38 -0.69 6.49 -46.80
CA THR A 38 -0.56 5.41 -45.83
C THR A 38 0.81 5.43 -45.19
N ASP A 39 0.90 5.60 -43.87
CA ASP A 39 2.05 5.15 -43.08
C ASP A 39 1.61 4.77 -41.66
N THR A 40 2.02 3.57 -41.28
CA THR A 40 1.88 2.95 -39.98
C THR A 40 2.81 3.63 -38.99
N ASP A 41 2.33 4.59 -38.21
CA ASP A 41 3.04 5.06 -37.02
C ASP A 41 2.03 5.57 -35.97
N MET A 42 1.97 4.87 -34.83
CA MET A 42 1.29 5.36 -33.63
C MET A 42 2.06 6.54 -33.03
N PRO A 43 1.39 7.55 -32.44
CA PRO A 43 2.07 8.66 -31.78
C PRO A 43 2.78 8.15 -30.51
N ARG A 44 4.11 8.30 -30.48
CA ARG A 44 5.02 7.93 -29.37
C ARG A 44 4.70 8.60 -28.02
N GLU A 45 3.74 9.52 -27.96
CA GLU A 45 3.40 10.29 -26.75
C GLU A 45 2.32 9.64 -25.87
N ALA A 46 1.63 8.59 -26.33
CA ALA A 46 0.63 7.86 -25.52
C ALA A 46 1.21 6.63 -24.78
N ILE A 47 2.36 6.10 -25.23
CA ILE A 47 3.02 4.93 -24.62
C ILE A 47 3.94 5.33 -23.45
N ALA A 48 4.36 6.59 -23.38
CA ALA A 48 5.22 7.12 -22.32
C ALA A 48 4.52 7.28 -20.94
N ARG A 49 3.21 7.01 -20.83
CA ARG A 49 2.44 7.19 -19.58
C ARG A 49 2.15 5.89 -18.81
N LEU A 50 2.74 4.77 -19.22
CA LEU A 50 2.50 3.45 -18.60
C LEU A 50 3.77 2.72 -18.14
N HIS A 51 4.94 3.36 -18.12
CA HIS A 51 6.18 2.71 -17.66
C HIS A 51 7.04 3.61 -16.76
N PRO A 52 6.95 3.46 -15.42
CA PRO A 52 7.98 3.96 -14.49
C PRO A 52 9.31 3.19 -14.61
N GLN A 53 9.25 1.94 -15.10
CA GLN A 53 10.40 1.02 -15.12
C GLN A 53 11.47 1.35 -16.17
N GLN A 54 11.19 2.20 -17.16
CA GLN A 54 12.22 2.63 -18.12
C GLN A 54 13.17 3.67 -17.52
N ASP A 55 12.70 4.55 -16.64
CA ASP A 55 13.55 5.58 -16.01
C ASP A 55 14.53 5.02 -14.97
N PHE A 56 14.24 3.83 -14.40
CA PHE A 56 15.13 3.11 -13.50
C PHE A 56 16.41 2.61 -14.20
N LEU A 57 16.30 2.14 -15.44
CA LEU A 57 17.43 1.68 -16.27
C LEU A 57 18.32 2.86 -16.71
N TYR A 58 17.73 4.04 -16.93
CA TYR A 58 18.49 5.28 -17.19
C TYR A 58 19.30 5.78 -15.99
N GLY A 59 19.04 5.29 -14.77
CA GLY A 59 19.77 5.64 -13.55
C GLY A 59 21.17 5.03 -13.44
N VAL A 60 21.44 3.91 -14.13
CA VAL A 60 22.79 3.32 -14.21
C VAL A 60 23.64 4.03 -15.29
N GLY A 61 23.00 4.63 -16.30
CA GLY A 61 23.65 5.38 -17.38
C GLY A 61 23.79 6.91 -17.19
N LYS A 62 23.16 7.52 -16.17
CA LYS A 62 23.17 8.99 -15.96
C LYS A 62 24.11 9.48 -14.85
N THR A 63 25.24 8.80 -14.61
CA THR A 63 26.20 9.22 -13.58
C THR A 63 26.86 10.59 -13.84
N VAL A 64 26.65 11.28 -14.98
CA VAL A 64 27.29 12.60 -15.23
C VAL A 64 26.41 13.61 -15.99
N GLY A 65 25.08 13.55 -15.87
CA GLY A 65 24.20 14.44 -16.66
C GLY A 65 23.91 15.82 -16.04
N TYR A 66 24.08 15.99 -14.73
CA TYR A 66 23.45 17.13 -14.03
C TYR A 66 24.42 18.16 -13.44
N LEU A 67 25.71 17.84 -13.29
CA LEU A 67 26.71 18.79 -12.80
C LEU A 67 27.22 19.76 -13.89
N ASP A 68 26.96 19.50 -15.17
CA ASP A 68 27.41 20.36 -16.27
C ASP A 68 26.48 21.56 -16.57
N LYS A 69 25.23 21.54 -16.07
CA LYS A 69 24.27 22.63 -16.32
C LYS A 69 24.51 23.89 -15.49
N LYS A 70 25.38 23.86 -14.47
CA LYS A 70 25.76 25.05 -13.67
C LYS A 70 27.10 25.69 -14.07
N ARG A 71 27.84 25.13 -15.03
CA ARG A 71 29.04 25.77 -15.61
C ARG A 71 28.77 26.13 -17.06
N GLY A 72 28.20 27.31 -17.29
CA GLY A 72 27.78 27.79 -18.60
C GLY A 72 28.85 27.72 -19.69
N LYS A 73 28.89 26.63 -20.45
CA LYS A 73 29.50 26.55 -21.76
C LYS A 73 28.43 26.23 -22.81
N ARG A 74 28.39 27.12 -23.79
CA ARG A 74 27.58 27.04 -25.00
C ARG A 74 28.36 26.32 -26.10
N ASP A 75 27.58 25.84 -27.04
CA ASP A 75 27.89 25.45 -28.42
C ASP A 75 28.31 24.01 -28.67
N GLY A 76 27.56 23.41 -29.59
CA GLY A 76 27.63 22.01 -29.94
C GLY A 76 28.81 21.69 -30.84
N GLU A 77 29.43 20.57 -30.54
CA GLU A 77 30.13 19.74 -31.50
C GLU A 77 29.72 18.29 -31.23
N ASN A 78 29.35 17.59 -32.31
CA ASN A 78 29.21 16.15 -32.35
C ASN A 78 30.51 15.50 -31.83
N LEU A 79 30.49 15.01 -30.60
CA LEU A 79 31.46 14.03 -30.11
C LEU A 79 30.74 12.69 -29.95
N GLY A 80 30.75 11.88 -31.01
CA GLY A 80 30.54 10.44 -30.92
C GLY A 80 31.72 9.78 -30.18
N GLY A 81 31.89 10.11 -28.91
CA GLY A 81 33.05 9.73 -28.10
C GLY A 81 32.65 9.14 -26.75
N LEU A 82 32.93 7.84 -26.59
CA LEU A 82 33.16 7.11 -25.34
C LEU A 82 31.98 7.02 -24.36
N ASN A 83 31.24 5.92 -24.49
CA ASN A 83 30.31 5.41 -23.48
C ASN A 83 31.11 4.92 -22.25
N LYS A 84 31.49 5.85 -21.36
CA LYS A 84 32.48 5.69 -20.26
C LYS A 84 32.03 4.83 -19.06
N TYR A 85 30.95 4.06 -19.22
CA TYR A 85 30.23 3.35 -18.15
C TYR A 85 29.69 1.99 -18.62
N ARG A 86 30.46 1.21 -19.39
CA ARG A 86 30.05 -0.16 -19.75
C ARG A 86 30.13 -1.09 -18.54
N PHE A 87 29.17 -2.00 -18.43
CA PHE A 87 29.30 -3.19 -17.57
C PHE A 87 30.48 -4.03 -18.09
N HIS A 88 31.49 -4.25 -17.25
CA HIS A 88 32.67 -5.04 -17.60
C HIS A 88 32.65 -6.38 -16.87
N GLY A 89 32.82 -7.46 -17.63
CA GLY A 89 33.08 -8.80 -17.09
C GLY A 89 31.85 -9.68 -16.83
N ARG A 90 32.00 -10.69 -15.96
CA ARG A 90 30.98 -11.69 -15.57
C ARG A 90 30.48 -12.60 -16.70
N LYS A 91 31.23 -12.72 -17.80
CA LYS A 91 30.90 -13.66 -18.90
C LYS A 91 30.65 -15.09 -18.44
N TRP A 92 31.41 -15.52 -17.44
CA TRP A 92 31.24 -16.83 -16.80
C TRP A 92 29.86 -17.01 -16.16
N LEU A 93 29.28 -15.95 -15.58
CA LEU A 93 27.98 -16.03 -14.92
C LEU A 93 26.84 -16.11 -15.95
N PHE A 94 26.95 -15.38 -17.07
CA PHE A 94 26.00 -15.55 -18.18
C PHE A 94 26.05 -16.97 -18.76
N GLU A 95 27.25 -17.55 -18.86
CA GLU A 95 27.44 -18.92 -19.32
C GLU A 95 26.82 -19.94 -18.36
N ASP A 96 26.96 -19.74 -17.05
CA ASP A 96 26.31 -20.59 -16.05
C ASP A 96 24.77 -20.53 -16.16
N VAL A 97 24.20 -19.34 -16.35
CA VAL A 97 22.76 -19.18 -16.57
C VAL A 97 22.32 -19.87 -17.87
N ARG A 98 23.09 -19.78 -18.96
CA ARG A 98 22.79 -20.48 -20.22
C ARG A 98 22.78 -22.00 -20.03
N LYS A 99 23.79 -22.57 -19.38
CA LYS A 99 23.85 -24.00 -19.09
C LYS A 99 22.66 -24.47 -18.26
N TRP A 100 22.28 -23.69 -17.25
CA TRP A 100 21.09 -23.99 -16.45
C TRP A 100 19.80 -23.92 -17.27
N MET A 101 19.67 -22.97 -18.20
CA MET A 101 18.50 -22.88 -19.09
C MET A 101 18.40 -24.05 -20.07
N GLU A 102 19.53 -24.61 -20.49
CA GLU A 102 19.63 -25.79 -21.36
C GLU A 102 19.33 -27.12 -20.63
N ASP A 103 19.41 -27.14 -19.29
CA ASP A 103 19.08 -28.33 -18.51
C ASP A 103 17.56 -28.51 -18.37
N GLU A 104 16.99 -29.33 -19.25
CA GLU A 104 15.57 -29.71 -19.25
C GLU A 104 15.13 -30.53 -18.02
N ASN A 105 16.06 -31.18 -17.31
CA ASN A 105 15.79 -31.95 -16.11
C ASN A 105 16.15 -31.19 -14.81
N GLY A 106 16.77 -30.02 -14.95
CA GLY A 106 17.18 -29.17 -13.84
C GLY A 106 16.02 -28.38 -13.25
N GLU A 107 16.29 -27.70 -12.15
CA GLU A 107 15.28 -26.88 -11.45
C GLU A 107 14.77 -25.74 -12.35
N GLN A 108 13.48 -25.40 -12.22
CA GLN A 108 12.85 -24.30 -12.98
C GLN A 108 13.22 -22.91 -12.44
N THR A 109 13.74 -22.85 -11.21
CA THR A 109 14.10 -21.59 -10.56
C THR A 109 15.57 -21.61 -10.13
N MET A 110 16.29 -20.54 -10.44
CA MET A 110 17.64 -20.26 -9.94
C MET A 110 17.62 -18.99 -9.10
N VAL A 111 18.25 -19.04 -7.92
CA VAL A 111 18.41 -17.89 -7.02
C VAL A 111 19.90 -17.55 -6.91
N LEU A 112 20.28 -16.38 -7.41
CA LEU A 112 21.62 -15.80 -7.25
C LEU A 112 21.70 -15.07 -5.92
N LEU A 113 22.48 -15.61 -4.98
CA LEU A 113 22.65 -15.11 -3.62
C LEU A 113 23.99 -14.37 -3.50
N ALA A 114 23.96 -13.14 -2.99
CA ALA A 114 25.15 -12.40 -2.56
C ALA A 114 24.76 -11.23 -1.66
N SER A 115 25.68 -10.73 -0.84
CA SER A 115 25.48 -9.47 -0.12
C SER A 115 25.32 -8.27 -1.09
N ALA A 116 24.94 -7.12 -0.55
CA ALA A 116 24.84 -5.88 -1.33
C ALA A 116 26.22 -5.47 -1.90
N GLY A 117 26.27 -4.92 -3.13
CA GLY A 117 27.51 -4.42 -3.74
C GLY A 117 28.30 -5.40 -4.63
N PHE A 118 27.84 -6.66 -4.76
CA PHE A 118 28.43 -7.66 -5.67
C PHE A 118 28.02 -7.50 -7.15
N GLY A 119 27.12 -6.55 -7.47
CA GLY A 119 26.70 -6.29 -8.85
C GLY A 119 25.55 -7.16 -9.38
N LYS A 120 24.74 -7.77 -8.49
CA LYS A 120 23.58 -8.61 -8.88
C LYS A 120 22.59 -7.87 -9.79
N SER A 121 22.16 -6.67 -9.39
CA SER A 121 21.21 -5.87 -10.17
C SER A 121 21.80 -5.38 -11.49
N ALA A 122 23.10 -5.07 -11.51
CA ALA A 122 23.80 -4.71 -12.75
C ALA A 122 23.87 -5.91 -13.72
N PHE A 123 24.13 -7.10 -13.19
CA PHE A 123 24.06 -8.34 -13.97
C PHE A 123 22.64 -8.62 -14.49
N ALA A 124 21.62 -8.49 -13.65
CA ALA A 124 20.22 -8.67 -14.06
C ALA A 124 19.80 -7.68 -15.16
N ALA A 125 20.19 -6.41 -15.04
CA ALA A 125 19.94 -5.40 -16.06
C ALA A 125 20.65 -5.75 -17.39
N GLN A 126 21.94 -6.07 -17.34
CA GLN A 126 22.72 -6.46 -18.53
C GLN A 126 22.15 -7.71 -19.21
N LEU A 127 21.66 -8.67 -18.42
CA LEU A 127 21.02 -9.89 -18.91
C LEU A 127 19.74 -9.57 -19.71
N VAL A 128 18.91 -8.67 -19.17
CA VAL A 128 17.64 -8.27 -19.78
C VAL A 128 17.83 -7.37 -21.00
N GLU A 129 18.80 -6.46 -20.98
CA GLU A 129 18.95 -5.44 -22.02
C GLU A 129 19.81 -5.87 -23.21
N GLU A 130 20.83 -6.69 -22.98
CA GLU A 130 21.86 -6.98 -23.98
C GLU A 130 22.12 -8.48 -24.15
N GLU A 131 22.55 -9.19 -23.12
CA GLU A 131 23.16 -10.53 -23.25
C GLU A 131 22.15 -11.66 -23.53
N MET A 132 20.93 -11.56 -23.01
CA MET A 132 19.88 -12.59 -23.14
C MET A 132 18.50 -11.98 -23.46
N LYS A 133 18.48 -10.79 -24.05
CA LYS A 133 17.26 -10.02 -24.33
C LYS A 133 16.17 -10.81 -25.06
N ASP A 134 16.55 -11.67 -26.01
CA ASP A 134 15.60 -12.45 -26.82
C ASP A 134 15.03 -13.67 -26.07
N ASP A 135 15.64 -14.05 -24.96
CA ASP A 135 15.21 -15.16 -24.11
C ASP A 135 14.39 -14.68 -22.89
N VAL A 136 14.48 -13.40 -22.52
CA VAL A 136 13.70 -12.81 -21.43
C VAL A 136 12.31 -12.39 -21.92
N VAL A 137 11.27 -12.98 -21.34
CA VAL A 137 9.86 -12.67 -21.67
C VAL A 137 9.20 -11.72 -20.69
N ALA A 138 9.71 -11.64 -19.45
CA ALA A 138 9.24 -10.71 -18.43
C ALA A 138 10.34 -10.42 -17.41
N PHE A 139 10.31 -9.25 -16.81
CA PHE A 139 11.21 -8.93 -15.71
C PHE A 139 10.55 -8.00 -14.70
N HIS A 140 11.05 -8.01 -13.47
CA HIS A 140 10.62 -7.09 -12.42
C HIS A 140 11.75 -6.79 -11.45
N PHE A 141 12.01 -5.52 -11.18
CA PHE A 141 13.04 -5.09 -10.23
C PHE A 141 12.36 -4.66 -8.93
N CYS A 142 12.51 -5.46 -7.87
CA CYS A 142 12.00 -5.12 -6.54
C CYS A 142 12.92 -4.06 -5.94
N SER A 143 12.67 -2.79 -6.26
CA SER A 143 13.41 -1.67 -5.66
C SER A 143 12.60 -1.07 -4.52
N ASN A 144 13.22 -1.00 -3.34
CA ASN A 144 12.69 -0.34 -2.15
C ASN A 144 12.71 1.18 -2.21
N GLU A 145 13.23 1.76 -3.31
CA GLU A 145 13.20 3.21 -3.54
C GLU A 145 11.85 3.66 -4.10
N GLU A 146 11.05 2.75 -4.65
CA GLU A 146 9.74 3.05 -5.24
C GLU A 146 8.72 2.03 -4.74
N ILE A 147 7.78 2.46 -3.89
CA ILE A 147 6.81 1.53 -3.28
C ILE A 147 5.97 0.80 -4.33
N ASP A 148 5.76 1.41 -5.49
CA ASP A 148 5.04 0.82 -6.62
C ASP A 148 5.77 -0.40 -7.17
N ASN A 149 7.10 -0.45 -7.12
CA ASN A 149 7.89 -1.64 -7.49
C ASN A 149 7.80 -2.74 -6.43
N LEU A 150 7.39 -2.42 -5.21
CA LEU A 150 7.10 -3.42 -4.17
C LEU A 150 5.61 -3.80 -4.13
N ASN A 151 4.75 -3.12 -4.89
CA ASN A 151 3.31 -3.33 -4.88
C ASN A 151 2.93 -4.64 -5.61
N PRO A 152 2.30 -5.60 -4.91
CA PRO A 152 1.93 -6.89 -5.50
C PRO A 152 1.03 -6.78 -6.72
N ARG A 153 0.15 -5.76 -6.79
CA ARG A 153 -0.72 -5.56 -7.94
C ARG A 153 0.05 -5.03 -9.14
N LYS A 154 0.90 -4.02 -8.95
CA LYS A 154 1.76 -3.45 -10.01
C LYS A 154 2.70 -4.50 -10.58
N PHE A 155 3.28 -5.34 -9.71
CA PHE A 155 4.07 -6.50 -10.12
C PHE A 155 3.30 -7.41 -11.08
N ILE A 156 2.07 -7.80 -10.72
CA ILE A 156 1.23 -8.66 -11.57
C ILE A 156 0.88 -7.96 -12.88
N ASP A 157 0.49 -6.68 -12.83
CA ASP A 157 0.14 -5.92 -14.03
C ASP A 157 1.34 -5.84 -14.98
N GLY A 158 2.55 -5.62 -14.46
CA GLY A 158 3.80 -5.63 -15.22
C GLY A 158 4.11 -6.98 -15.89
N LEU A 159 3.89 -8.09 -15.18
CA LEU A 159 4.03 -9.44 -15.76
C LEU A 159 3.00 -9.68 -16.87
N VAL A 160 1.74 -9.31 -16.65
CA VAL A 160 0.66 -9.46 -17.64
C VAL A 160 0.98 -8.68 -18.92
N VAL A 161 1.42 -7.43 -18.79
CA VAL A 161 1.83 -6.60 -19.94
C VAL A 161 3.03 -7.22 -20.66
N SER A 162 4.02 -7.71 -19.92
CA SER A 162 5.22 -8.32 -20.49
C SER A 162 4.87 -9.60 -21.27
N PHE A 163 4.07 -10.49 -20.69
CA PHE A 163 3.64 -11.70 -21.39
C PHE A 163 2.73 -11.40 -22.59
N ALA A 164 1.81 -10.44 -22.48
CA ALA A 164 0.97 -10.05 -23.61
C ALA A 164 1.79 -9.53 -24.80
N LYS A 165 2.92 -8.90 -24.53
CA LYS A 165 3.84 -8.39 -25.56
C LYS A 165 4.76 -9.48 -26.13
N ASN A 166 5.29 -10.35 -25.27
CA ASN A 166 6.42 -11.21 -25.59
C ASN A 166 6.04 -12.70 -25.75
N VAL A 167 4.82 -13.10 -25.40
CA VAL A 167 4.35 -14.49 -25.47
C VAL A 167 3.12 -14.59 -26.38
N GLU A 168 3.32 -15.20 -27.55
CA GLU A 168 2.26 -15.40 -28.54
C GLU A 168 1.12 -16.24 -27.97
N GLY A 169 -0.13 -15.81 -28.18
CA GLY A 169 -1.32 -16.52 -27.70
C GLY A 169 -1.70 -16.26 -26.23
N PHE A 170 -0.82 -15.68 -25.40
CA PHE A 170 -1.11 -15.40 -23.99
C PHE A 170 -2.33 -14.51 -23.81
N THR A 171 -2.42 -13.39 -24.55
CA THR A 171 -3.56 -12.47 -24.46
C THR A 171 -4.89 -13.14 -24.77
N VAL A 172 -4.93 -14.02 -25.78
CA VAL A 172 -6.14 -14.74 -26.17
C VAL A 172 -6.60 -15.64 -25.03
N LYS A 173 -5.68 -16.42 -24.46
CA LYS A 173 -5.96 -17.30 -23.31
C LYS A 173 -6.39 -16.54 -22.07
N LEU A 174 -5.73 -15.44 -21.76
CA LEU A 174 -6.09 -14.58 -20.64
C LEU A 174 -7.53 -14.04 -20.78
N LEU A 175 -7.88 -13.54 -21.97
CA LEU A 175 -9.21 -12.98 -22.21
C LEU A 175 -10.29 -14.06 -22.29
N GLU A 176 -9.98 -15.28 -22.75
CA GLU A 176 -10.89 -16.43 -22.65
C GLU A 176 -11.26 -16.71 -21.18
N LEU A 177 -10.27 -16.75 -20.28
CA LEU A 177 -10.50 -16.96 -18.85
C LEU A 177 -11.32 -15.84 -18.21
N VAL A 178 -11.06 -14.59 -18.57
CA VAL A 178 -11.84 -13.42 -18.09
C VAL A 178 -13.29 -13.49 -18.59
N LYS A 179 -13.49 -13.76 -19.88
CA LYS A 179 -14.82 -13.84 -20.49
C LYS A 179 -15.66 -14.99 -19.95
N LEU A 180 -15.06 -16.15 -19.64
CA LEU A 180 -15.76 -17.27 -18.98
C LEU A 180 -16.35 -16.88 -17.61
N GLN A 181 -15.79 -15.86 -16.96
CA GLN A 181 -16.23 -15.36 -15.65
C GLN A 181 -17.16 -14.14 -15.74
N MET A 182 -17.38 -13.58 -16.95
CA MET A 182 -18.32 -12.49 -17.21
C MET A 182 -19.57 -13.02 -17.91
N GLU A 183 -20.76 -12.74 -17.37
CA GLU A 183 -22.03 -13.37 -17.79
C GLU A 183 -22.56 -13.02 -19.22
N ASN A 184 -21.79 -12.39 -20.12
CA ASN A 184 -22.20 -12.14 -21.51
C ASN A 184 -20.98 -12.10 -22.45
N GLY A 185 -20.85 -13.10 -23.33
CA GLY A 185 -19.69 -13.25 -24.22
C GLY A 185 -19.92 -12.70 -25.63
N GLU A 186 -19.10 -11.73 -26.06
CA GLU A 186 -18.86 -11.45 -27.48
C GLU A 186 -17.61 -12.20 -27.97
N LYS A 187 -17.80 -12.96 -29.06
CA LYS A 187 -16.76 -13.71 -29.76
C LYS A 187 -16.08 -12.82 -30.78
N GLY A 188 -14.79 -12.60 -30.60
CA GLY A 188 -13.87 -11.98 -31.55
C GLY A 188 -12.45 -12.19 -31.04
N GLU A 189 -11.52 -12.53 -31.94
CA GLU A 189 -10.09 -12.63 -31.65
C GLU A 189 -9.54 -11.23 -31.34
N PRO A 190 -9.05 -10.97 -30.11
CA PRO A 190 -8.54 -9.65 -29.76
C PRO A 190 -7.04 -9.56 -30.08
N LEU A 191 -6.64 -8.52 -30.83
CA LEU A 191 -5.28 -8.01 -30.78
C LEU A 191 -5.10 -7.31 -29.43
N PHE A 192 -3.96 -7.48 -28.75
CA PHE A 192 -3.72 -6.81 -27.47
C PHE A 192 -3.59 -5.30 -27.68
N ASP A 193 -4.61 -4.57 -27.26
CA ASP A 193 -4.65 -3.11 -27.21
C ASP A 193 -4.84 -2.64 -25.76
N GLN A 194 -4.76 -1.32 -25.55
CA GLN A 194 -5.00 -0.73 -24.22
C GLN A 194 -6.38 -1.13 -23.66
N GLY A 195 -7.40 -1.29 -24.51
CA GLY A 195 -8.74 -1.69 -24.11
C GLY A 195 -8.82 -3.09 -23.51
N SER A 196 -7.98 -4.02 -23.95
CA SER A 196 -7.89 -5.39 -23.43
C SER A 196 -7.28 -5.44 -22.03
N LEU A 197 -6.25 -4.64 -21.77
CA LEU A 197 -5.65 -4.48 -20.45
C LEU A 197 -6.61 -3.77 -19.48
N ASP A 198 -7.29 -2.72 -19.94
CA ASP A 198 -8.30 -2.00 -19.17
C ASP A 198 -9.47 -2.91 -18.78
N LEU A 199 -9.88 -3.83 -19.67
CA LEU A 199 -10.92 -4.82 -19.38
C LEU A 199 -10.48 -5.81 -18.30
N PHE A 200 -9.26 -6.33 -18.39
CA PHE A 200 -8.70 -7.22 -17.37
C PHE A 200 -8.60 -6.50 -16.01
N ASN A 201 -8.07 -5.28 -15.98
CA ASN A 201 -7.94 -4.51 -14.76
C ASN A 201 -9.30 -4.20 -14.13
N LYS A 202 -10.26 -3.74 -14.95
CA LYS A 202 -11.63 -3.51 -14.52
C LYS A 202 -12.27 -4.78 -13.95
N PHE A 203 -12.09 -5.93 -14.59
CA PHE A 203 -12.60 -7.21 -14.10
C PHE A 203 -12.06 -7.55 -12.71
N VAL A 204 -10.74 -7.46 -12.56
CA VAL A 204 -10.05 -7.76 -11.30
C VAL A 204 -10.55 -6.84 -10.20
N ASP A 205 -10.73 -5.54 -10.50
CA ASP A 205 -11.18 -4.53 -9.55
C ASP A 205 -12.66 -4.69 -9.18
N ASP A 206 -13.55 -4.86 -10.17
CA ASP A 206 -14.98 -5.07 -9.98
C ASP A 206 -15.26 -6.33 -9.13
N LYS A 207 -14.47 -7.39 -9.34
CA LYS A 207 -14.60 -8.65 -8.60
C LYS A 207 -13.73 -8.71 -7.35
N LYS A 208 -12.94 -7.67 -7.05
CA LYS A 208 -12.02 -7.58 -5.91
C LYS A 208 -11.13 -8.82 -5.76
N LYS A 209 -10.52 -9.26 -6.87
CA LYS A 209 -9.66 -10.45 -6.85
C LYS A 209 -8.36 -10.15 -6.10
N GLU A 210 -7.97 -11.08 -5.24
CA GLU A 210 -6.71 -10.99 -4.50
C GLU A 210 -5.51 -11.34 -5.40
N PRO A 211 -4.33 -10.72 -5.21
CA PRO A 211 -3.13 -10.95 -6.03
C PRO A 211 -2.78 -12.44 -6.26
N GLN A 212 -2.83 -13.28 -5.21
CA GLN A 212 -2.60 -14.73 -5.34
C GLN A 212 -3.54 -15.41 -6.33
N SER A 213 -4.83 -15.03 -6.30
CA SER A 213 -5.83 -15.61 -7.19
C SER A 213 -5.56 -15.20 -8.64
N ILE A 214 -5.00 -14.00 -8.86
CA ILE A 214 -4.68 -13.51 -10.20
C ILE A 214 -3.54 -14.34 -10.79
N ILE A 215 -2.43 -14.51 -10.04
CA ILE A 215 -1.31 -15.36 -10.49
C ILE A 215 -1.79 -16.77 -10.80
N ARG A 216 -2.44 -17.42 -9.82
CA ARG A 216 -2.76 -18.84 -9.95
C ARG A 216 -3.78 -19.14 -11.05
N HIS A 217 -4.82 -18.32 -11.18
CA HIS A 217 -5.97 -18.67 -12.04
C HIS A 217 -5.93 -17.99 -13.40
N TYR A 218 -5.24 -16.86 -13.53
CA TYR A 218 -5.25 -16.06 -14.77
C TYR A 218 -3.87 -16.03 -15.41
N LEU A 219 -2.81 -15.73 -14.65
CA LEU A 219 -1.46 -15.70 -15.20
C LEU A 219 -0.99 -17.11 -15.58
N LEU A 220 -0.91 -18.02 -14.60
CA LEU A 220 -0.51 -19.41 -14.83
C LEU A 220 -1.54 -20.19 -15.63
N GLY A 221 -2.84 -19.93 -15.37
CA GLY A 221 -3.92 -20.53 -16.14
C GLY A 221 -3.84 -20.18 -17.63
N ALA A 222 -3.51 -18.94 -17.99
CA ALA A 222 -3.34 -18.56 -19.39
C ALA A 222 -2.07 -19.16 -19.99
N LEU A 223 -0.96 -19.19 -19.24
CA LEU A 223 0.32 -19.71 -19.71
C LEU A 223 0.34 -21.24 -19.89
N GLN A 224 -0.48 -21.98 -19.14
CA GLN A 224 -0.54 -23.44 -19.21
C GLN A 224 -0.94 -23.96 -20.60
N ASP A 225 -1.82 -23.23 -21.29
CA ASP A 225 -2.37 -23.60 -22.60
C ASP A 225 -1.66 -22.87 -23.76
N VAL A 226 -0.56 -22.17 -23.48
CA VAL A 226 0.25 -21.51 -24.50
C VAL A 226 1.36 -22.46 -24.94
N GLU A 227 1.42 -22.73 -26.24
CA GLU A 227 2.51 -23.48 -26.84
C GLU A 227 3.84 -22.73 -26.68
N ASN A 228 4.92 -23.50 -26.53
CA ASN A 228 6.29 -22.96 -26.47
C ASN A 228 6.49 -21.91 -27.60
N PRO A 229 7.06 -20.73 -27.31
CA PRO A 229 7.45 -19.77 -28.34
C PRO A 229 8.11 -20.46 -29.55
N LYS A 230 7.86 -19.94 -30.76
CA LYS A 230 8.14 -20.61 -32.05
C LYS A 230 9.59 -21.09 -32.25
N ASP A 231 10.55 -20.59 -31.48
CA ASP A 231 11.96 -21.01 -31.54
C ASP A 231 12.27 -22.28 -30.72
N GLY A 232 11.30 -22.78 -29.94
CA GLY A 232 11.41 -24.01 -29.16
C GLY A 232 12.31 -23.88 -27.92
N LYS A 233 12.81 -22.68 -27.61
CA LYS A 233 13.80 -22.46 -26.55
C LYS A 233 13.15 -22.17 -25.20
N THR A 234 13.85 -22.55 -24.14
CA THR A 234 13.54 -22.10 -22.77
C THR A 234 13.56 -20.59 -22.69
N LYS A 235 12.54 -19.99 -22.07
CA LYS A 235 12.43 -18.55 -21.83
C LYS A 235 12.60 -18.21 -20.35
N LEU A 236 12.85 -16.94 -20.06
CA LEU A 236 13.21 -16.48 -18.73
C LEU A 236 12.30 -15.37 -18.20
N ILE A 237 11.92 -15.50 -16.93
CA ILE A 237 11.45 -14.39 -16.10
C ILE A 237 12.61 -13.96 -15.19
N VAL A 238 12.92 -12.67 -15.13
CA VAL A 238 13.98 -12.14 -14.25
C VAL A 238 13.36 -11.33 -13.12
N ILE A 239 13.63 -11.69 -11.87
CA ILE A 239 13.18 -10.93 -10.70
C ILE A 239 14.39 -10.49 -9.87
N ASP A 240 14.66 -9.19 -9.87
CA ASP A 240 15.80 -8.61 -9.16
C ASP A 240 15.43 -8.19 -7.73
N SER A 241 16.35 -8.37 -6.80
CA SER A 241 16.27 -7.94 -5.39
C SER A 241 15.02 -8.44 -4.64
N LEU A 242 14.65 -9.72 -4.82
CA LEU A 242 13.39 -10.25 -4.27
C LEU A 242 13.26 -10.12 -2.74
N ASP A 243 14.37 -10.09 -2.02
CA ASP A 243 14.37 -9.85 -0.57
C ASP A 243 13.76 -8.49 -0.18
N GLU A 244 13.85 -7.48 -1.03
CA GLU A 244 13.29 -6.15 -0.79
C GLU A 244 11.75 -6.17 -0.78
N ALA A 245 11.11 -7.18 -1.39
CA ALA A 245 9.65 -7.38 -1.32
C ALA A 245 9.13 -7.58 0.12
N ASN A 246 9.99 -7.98 1.06
CA ASN A 246 9.63 -8.06 2.47
C ASN A 246 9.35 -6.70 3.11
N LEU A 247 9.84 -5.62 2.50
CA LEU A 247 9.64 -4.26 2.97
C LEU A 247 8.25 -3.70 2.61
N TYR A 248 7.46 -4.41 1.78
CA TYR A 248 6.12 -3.96 1.44
C TYR A 248 5.17 -4.06 2.66
N PRO A 249 4.53 -2.96 3.09
CA PRO A 249 3.61 -2.98 4.22
C PRO A 249 2.35 -3.76 3.85
N LYS A 250 2.15 -4.90 4.53
CA LYS A 250 1.03 -5.81 4.27
C LYS A 250 0.23 -6.06 5.55
N GLY A 251 -1.09 -6.17 5.43
CA GLY A 251 -1.93 -6.67 6.51
C GLY A 251 -1.60 -8.14 6.85
N GLU A 252 -2.02 -8.64 8.03
CA GLU A 252 -1.75 -10.03 8.48
C GLU A 252 -2.10 -11.15 7.48
N LYS A 253 -2.93 -10.87 6.47
CA LYS A 253 -3.40 -11.83 5.46
C LYS A 253 -2.99 -11.50 4.02
N GLU A 254 -2.27 -10.41 3.80
CA GLU A 254 -1.85 -9.98 2.47
C GLU A 254 -0.51 -10.63 2.10
N LYS A 255 -0.38 -11.03 0.83
CA LYS A 255 0.83 -11.60 0.25
C LYS A 255 1.66 -10.50 -0.41
N ASN A 256 2.98 -10.53 -0.20
CA ASN A 256 3.92 -9.64 -0.90
C ASN A 256 4.45 -10.31 -2.18
N ILE A 257 5.32 -9.61 -2.93
CA ILE A 257 5.89 -10.16 -4.17
C ILE A 257 6.66 -11.47 -3.90
N LEU A 258 7.42 -11.59 -2.82
CA LEU A 258 8.08 -12.85 -2.45
C LEU A 258 7.09 -14.02 -2.29
N ASP A 259 5.96 -13.80 -1.61
CA ASP A 259 4.91 -14.82 -1.47
C ASP A 259 4.32 -15.23 -2.83
N LEU A 260 4.18 -14.27 -3.74
CA LEU A 260 3.63 -14.47 -5.09
C LEU A 260 4.62 -15.19 -6.02
N VAL A 261 5.90 -14.84 -5.94
CA VAL A 261 6.98 -15.47 -6.69
C VAL A 261 7.17 -16.91 -6.24
N ALA A 262 7.14 -17.17 -4.93
CA ALA A 262 7.16 -18.54 -4.41
C ALA A 262 5.93 -19.34 -4.86
N GLU A 263 4.74 -18.75 -4.87
CA GLU A 263 3.54 -19.41 -5.39
C GLU A 263 3.63 -19.71 -6.89
N MET A 264 4.32 -18.86 -7.65
CA MET A 264 4.58 -19.08 -9.08
C MET A 264 5.60 -20.20 -9.30
N ALA A 265 6.74 -20.14 -8.60
CA ALA A 265 7.86 -21.07 -8.73
C ALA A 265 7.52 -22.50 -8.27
N GLU A 266 6.75 -22.62 -7.19
CA GLU A 266 6.38 -23.92 -6.58
C GLU A 266 5.04 -24.47 -7.16
N SER A 267 4.58 -23.93 -8.29
CA SER A 267 3.31 -24.34 -8.91
C SER A 267 3.49 -25.51 -9.86
N ASP A 268 2.69 -26.56 -9.69
CA ASP A 268 2.58 -27.66 -10.67
C ASP A 268 2.11 -27.20 -12.08
N THR A 269 1.53 -26.00 -12.17
CA THR A 269 1.06 -25.40 -13.42
C THR A 269 2.07 -24.45 -14.07
N PHE A 270 3.28 -24.31 -13.50
CA PHE A 270 4.32 -23.46 -14.07
C PHE A 270 4.86 -24.08 -15.39
N PRO A 271 4.83 -23.35 -16.52
CA PRO A 271 5.17 -23.93 -17.82
C PRO A 271 6.62 -24.44 -17.90
N LYS A 272 6.83 -25.64 -18.44
CA LYS A 272 8.17 -26.25 -18.55
C LYS A 272 9.14 -25.49 -19.45
N TRP A 273 8.62 -24.76 -20.45
CA TRP A 273 9.43 -23.92 -21.34
C TRP A 273 9.85 -22.60 -20.68
N LEU A 274 9.39 -22.32 -19.46
CA LEU A 274 9.67 -21.09 -18.74
C LEU A 274 10.50 -21.40 -17.49
N LYS A 275 11.55 -20.60 -17.26
CA LYS A 275 12.35 -20.63 -16.04
C LYS A 275 12.36 -19.26 -15.36
N LEU A 276 12.69 -19.24 -14.08
CA LEU A 276 12.70 -18.06 -13.22
C LEU A 276 14.10 -17.82 -12.66
N LEU A 277 14.72 -16.69 -13.02
CA LEU A 277 15.96 -16.22 -12.42
C LEU A 277 15.65 -15.16 -11.37
N VAL A 278 16.06 -15.40 -10.14
CA VAL A 278 15.88 -14.49 -9.01
C VAL A 278 17.25 -14.01 -8.53
N THR A 279 17.40 -12.71 -8.28
CA THR A 279 18.51 -12.21 -7.47
C THR A 279 18.01 -11.84 -6.07
N SER A 280 18.82 -12.13 -5.05
CA SER A 280 18.46 -11.83 -3.67
C SER A 280 19.71 -11.69 -2.80
N ARG A 281 19.59 -10.96 -1.69
CA ARG A 281 20.50 -11.17 -0.55
C ARG A 281 20.30 -12.56 0.03
N ASP A 282 21.31 -13.06 0.75
CA ASP A 282 21.22 -14.32 1.46
C ASP A 282 20.36 -14.17 2.71
N GLN A 283 19.04 -14.20 2.52
CA GLN A 283 18.06 -14.09 3.59
C GLN A 283 17.28 -15.39 3.72
N ILE A 284 17.16 -15.89 4.95
CA ILE A 284 16.38 -17.07 5.33
C ILE A 284 14.94 -16.99 4.77
N SER A 285 14.35 -15.79 4.78
CA SER A 285 12.98 -15.58 4.28
C SER A 285 12.79 -15.93 2.80
N VAL A 286 13.82 -15.75 1.98
CA VAL A 286 13.81 -16.07 0.54
C VAL A 286 14.20 -17.53 0.34
N THR A 287 15.28 -18.00 0.99
CA THR A 287 15.79 -19.36 0.83
C THR A 287 14.81 -20.42 1.34
N ASP A 288 14.07 -20.16 2.42
CA ASP A 288 13.04 -21.06 2.94
C ASP A 288 11.83 -21.17 2.00
N LYS A 289 11.42 -20.06 1.37
CA LYS A 289 10.25 -20.03 0.48
C LYS A 289 10.53 -20.58 -0.91
N LEU A 290 11.77 -20.47 -1.37
CA LEU A 290 12.25 -21.03 -2.64
C LEU A 290 13.15 -22.24 -2.36
N ALA A 291 12.65 -23.17 -1.55
CA ALA A 291 13.43 -24.32 -1.09
C ALA A 291 13.82 -25.26 -2.24
N SER A 292 12.95 -25.40 -3.26
CA SER A 292 13.21 -26.23 -4.45
C SER A 292 14.24 -25.62 -5.41
N ALA A 293 14.37 -24.28 -5.42
CA ALA A 293 15.21 -23.59 -6.39
C ALA A 293 16.70 -23.94 -6.26
N GLU A 294 17.41 -23.92 -7.39
CA GLU A 294 18.87 -23.98 -7.44
C GLU A 294 19.44 -22.71 -6.82
N LYS A 295 20.31 -22.85 -5.82
CA LYS A 295 20.87 -21.72 -5.07
C LYS A 295 22.33 -21.54 -5.46
N VAL A 296 22.65 -20.40 -6.06
CA VAL A 296 24.00 -20.04 -6.46
C VAL A 296 24.51 -18.94 -5.55
N ASP A 297 25.32 -19.32 -4.56
CA ASP A 297 26.06 -18.36 -3.74
C ASP A 297 27.25 -17.82 -4.54
N LEU A 298 27.12 -16.57 -5.00
CA LEU A 298 28.17 -15.90 -5.75
C LEU A 298 29.44 -15.76 -4.92
N LYS A 299 29.35 -15.53 -3.60
CA LYS A 299 30.55 -15.40 -2.77
C LYS A 299 31.35 -16.70 -2.78
N MET A 300 30.70 -17.85 -2.64
CA MET A 300 31.40 -19.14 -2.70
C MET A 300 32.04 -19.40 -4.08
N LYS A 301 31.33 -19.09 -5.18
CA LYS A 301 31.91 -19.19 -6.52
C LYS A 301 33.11 -18.27 -6.70
N LEU A 302 33.05 -17.07 -6.15
CA LEU A 302 34.10 -16.06 -6.17
C LEU A 302 35.28 -16.35 -5.23
N GLU A 303 35.11 -17.19 -4.22
CA GLU A 303 36.21 -17.68 -3.37
C GLU A 303 36.82 -18.99 -3.93
N GLY A 304 36.09 -19.69 -4.80
CA GLY A 304 36.48 -20.96 -5.42
C GLY A 304 36.77 -20.84 -6.93
N GLU A 305 35.91 -21.46 -7.75
CA GLU A 305 36.17 -21.71 -9.18
C GLU A 305 36.33 -20.44 -10.04
N HIS A 306 35.69 -19.34 -9.64
CA HIS A 306 35.64 -18.09 -10.40
C HIS A 306 36.37 -16.93 -9.73
N LYS A 307 37.16 -17.19 -8.68
CA LYS A 307 37.96 -16.16 -8.01
C LYS A 307 38.81 -15.36 -9.00
N ASN A 308 39.64 -16.07 -9.77
CA ASN A 308 40.54 -15.46 -10.74
C ASN A 308 39.76 -14.70 -11.84
N ASN A 309 38.59 -15.22 -12.25
CA ASN A 309 37.78 -14.58 -13.28
C ASN A 309 37.20 -13.24 -12.79
N ASN A 310 36.73 -13.18 -11.54
CA ASN A 310 36.18 -11.95 -10.99
C ASN A 310 37.23 -10.90 -10.66
N GLU A 311 38.40 -11.33 -10.16
CA GLU A 311 39.55 -10.43 -10.00
C GLU A 311 39.98 -9.85 -11.35
N GLU A 312 39.97 -10.65 -12.42
CA GLU A 312 40.20 -10.19 -13.80
C GLU A 312 39.10 -9.23 -14.29
N ASP A 313 37.83 -9.55 -14.05
CA ASP A 313 36.71 -8.66 -14.43
C ASP A 313 36.83 -7.29 -13.75
N MET A 314 37.19 -7.24 -12.46
CA MET A 314 37.42 -6.00 -11.72
C MET A 314 38.66 -5.26 -12.21
N ARG A 315 39.73 -5.96 -12.56
CA ARG A 315 40.94 -5.39 -13.15
C ARG A 315 40.61 -4.67 -14.45
N LEU A 316 39.93 -5.35 -15.37
CA LEU A 316 39.49 -4.76 -16.65
C LEU A 316 38.58 -3.55 -16.44
N TYR A 317 37.63 -3.63 -15.50
CA TYR A 317 36.80 -2.50 -15.13
C TYR A 317 37.62 -1.29 -14.65
N LEU A 318 38.57 -1.50 -13.74
CA LEU A 318 39.42 -0.43 -13.20
C LEU A 318 40.36 0.15 -14.26
N GLU A 319 40.91 -0.70 -15.13
CA GLU A 319 41.77 -0.26 -16.23
C GLU A 319 41.02 0.61 -17.24
N ASP A 320 39.83 0.21 -17.67
CA ASP A 320 38.97 1.04 -18.53
C ASP A 320 38.61 2.36 -17.84
N ARG A 321 38.15 2.26 -16.58
CA ARG A 321 37.64 3.40 -15.81
C ARG A 321 38.71 4.47 -15.54
N LEU A 322 39.91 4.04 -15.16
CA LEU A 322 41.05 4.93 -14.88
C LEU A 322 41.80 5.35 -16.17
N GLY A 323 41.34 4.91 -17.35
CA GLY A 323 41.77 5.43 -18.64
C GLY A 323 43.04 4.79 -19.22
N PHE A 324 43.27 3.50 -18.97
CA PHE A 324 44.40 2.76 -19.55
C PHE A 324 44.29 2.65 -21.08
N ASP A 325 43.07 2.57 -21.63
CA ASP A 325 42.82 2.56 -23.08
C ASP A 325 43.18 3.89 -23.78
N VAL A 326 43.25 5.02 -23.04
CA VAL A 326 43.74 6.30 -23.59
C VAL A 326 45.28 6.31 -23.70
N LEU A 327 45.96 5.41 -22.98
CA LEU A 327 47.43 5.29 -22.96
C LEU A 327 47.96 4.28 -24.00
N LEU A 328 47.10 3.45 -24.60
CA LEU A 328 47.42 2.36 -25.52
C LEU A 328 46.31 2.35 -26.60
N PRO A 329 46.42 2.80 -27.89
CA PRO A 329 47.59 2.88 -28.78
C PRO A 329 47.68 4.11 -29.74
N ASP A 330 46.72 5.05 -29.77
CA ASP A 330 46.65 6.08 -30.84
C ASP A 330 47.50 7.33 -30.62
N ARG A 331 47.89 7.64 -29.37
CA ARG A 331 48.90 8.67 -29.10
C ARG A 331 50.32 8.17 -29.35
N TYR A 332 50.56 6.86 -29.33
CA TYR A 332 51.91 6.30 -29.52
C TYR A 332 52.44 6.55 -30.93
N GLN A 333 51.62 6.35 -31.98
CA GLN A 333 52.04 6.65 -33.35
C GLN A 333 52.21 8.15 -33.60
N MET A 334 51.34 9.00 -33.04
CA MET A 334 51.48 10.46 -33.13
C MET A 334 52.69 11.01 -32.36
N GLN A 335 52.99 10.48 -31.17
CA GLN A 335 54.08 10.96 -30.33
C GLN A 335 55.45 10.37 -30.72
N GLN A 336 55.49 9.18 -31.35
CA GLN A 336 56.68 8.70 -32.09
C GLN A 336 56.98 9.58 -33.30
N ALA A 337 55.95 9.94 -34.09
CA ALA A 337 56.11 10.82 -35.25
C ALA A 337 56.56 12.24 -34.87
N MET A 338 56.31 12.68 -33.63
CA MET A 338 56.73 13.98 -33.10
C MET A 338 57.98 13.95 -32.20
N GLY A 339 58.57 12.77 -31.94
CA GLY A 339 59.82 12.64 -31.18
C GLY A 339 59.75 12.98 -29.68
N VAL A 340 58.57 12.82 -29.04
CA VAL A 340 58.31 13.35 -27.68
C VAL A 340 58.46 12.32 -26.54
N VAL A 341 58.64 11.01 -26.81
CA VAL A 341 58.56 9.98 -25.75
C VAL A 341 59.90 9.31 -25.42
N ASN A 342 60.24 9.27 -24.13
CA ASN A 342 61.41 8.58 -23.54
C ASN A 342 60.93 7.40 -22.65
N ALA A 343 61.82 6.46 -22.31
CA ALA A 343 61.53 5.18 -21.63
C ALA A 343 60.78 5.25 -20.27
N ASN A 344 60.56 6.45 -19.71
CA ASN A 344 59.91 6.66 -18.42
C ASN A 344 58.38 6.47 -18.41
N ASN A 345 57.71 6.41 -19.57
CA ASN A 345 56.25 6.23 -19.62
C ASN A 345 55.79 4.79 -19.33
N TRP A 346 56.64 3.77 -19.51
CA TRP A 346 56.28 2.38 -19.21
C TRP A 346 56.31 2.09 -17.70
N ALA A 347 57.23 2.74 -16.97
CA ALA A 347 57.27 2.69 -15.50
C ALA A 347 55.97 3.23 -14.86
N ASN A 348 55.26 4.15 -15.53
CA ASN A 348 53.96 4.64 -15.07
C ASN A 348 52.82 3.64 -15.33
N VAL A 349 52.86 2.84 -16.39
CA VAL A 349 51.85 1.81 -16.68
C VAL A 349 52.01 0.62 -15.73
N ASP A 350 53.25 0.17 -15.48
CA ASP A 350 53.51 -0.91 -14.51
C ASP A 350 53.12 -0.47 -13.08
N LYS A 351 53.43 0.78 -12.69
CA LYS A 351 52.99 1.36 -11.40
C LYS A 351 51.46 1.46 -11.29
N LEU A 352 50.78 1.83 -12.37
CA LEU A 352 49.31 1.87 -12.42
C LEU A 352 48.68 0.48 -12.26
N LYS A 353 49.27 -0.57 -12.86
CA LYS A 353 48.84 -1.95 -12.64
C LYS A 353 48.98 -2.37 -11.18
N GLU A 354 50.09 -2.03 -10.53
CA GLU A 354 50.29 -2.31 -9.11
C GLU A 354 49.23 -1.63 -8.21
N PHE A 355 48.78 -0.42 -8.56
CA PHE A 355 47.64 0.22 -7.89
C PHE A 355 46.31 -0.48 -8.16
N VAL A 356 46.05 -0.94 -9.39
CA VAL A 356 44.84 -1.71 -9.71
C VAL A 356 44.82 -3.02 -8.91
N GLU A 357 45.93 -3.75 -8.83
CA GLU A 357 46.04 -4.95 -8.00
C GLU A 357 45.77 -4.64 -6.52
N ALA A 358 46.28 -3.53 -6.01
CA ALA A 358 46.01 -3.10 -4.65
C ALA A 358 44.50 -2.90 -4.38
N ILE A 359 43.77 -2.27 -5.31
CA ILE A 359 42.33 -2.06 -5.19
C ILE A 359 41.59 -3.41 -5.28
N VAL A 360 41.96 -4.28 -6.22
CA VAL A 360 41.37 -5.61 -6.38
C VAL A 360 41.53 -6.43 -5.10
N GLU A 361 42.74 -6.48 -4.54
CA GLU A 361 43.03 -7.19 -3.29
C GLU A 361 42.21 -6.66 -2.09
N THR A 362 42.04 -5.34 -1.95
CA THR A 362 41.30 -4.75 -0.82
C THR A 362 39.79 -4.72 -1.00
N SER A 363 39.30 -4.94 -2.22
CA SER A 363 37.87 -4.95 -2.56
C SER A 363 37.11 -6.14 -1.98
N GLU A 364 37.81 -7.23 -1.63
CA GLU A 364 37.20 -8.52 -1.24
C GLU A 364 36.18 -9.03 -2.29
N GLY A 365 36.38 -8.70 -3.57
CA GLY A 365 35.51 -9.12 -4.68
C GLY A 365 34.28 -8.23 -4.92
N MET A 366 34.14 -7.12 -4.20
CA MET A 366 33.00 -6.20 -4.32
C MET A 366 33.23 -5.11 -5.37
N PHE A 367 32.47 -5.16 -6.47
CA PHE A 367 32.51 -4.12 -7.51
C PHE A 367 32.14 -2.73 -6.99
N LEU A 368 31.19 -2.63 -6.05
CA LEU A 368 30.82 -1.34 -5.46
C LEU A 368 32.01 -0.65 -4.77
N TYR A 369 32.90 -1.42 -4.14
CA TYR A 369 34.12 -0.88 -3.56
C TYR A 369 35.04 -0.30 -4.66
N ALA A 370 35.27 -1.07 -5.72
CA ALA A 370 36.10 -0.63 -6.86
C ALA A 370 35.54 0.64 -7.51
N VAL A 371 34.21 0.76 -7.63
CA VAL A 371 33.53 1.97 -8.14
C VAL A 371 33.84 3.18 -7.26
N TYR A 372 33.71 3.06 -5.93
CA TYR A 372 33.96 4.17 -5.02
C TYR A 372 35.45 4.57 -4.99
N VAL A 373 36.36 3.61 -4.93
CA VAL A 373 37.81 3.92 -4.93
C VAL A 373 38.23 4.55 -6.25
N ALA A 374 37.73 4.07 -7.40
CA ALA A 374 38.03 4.69 -8.69
C ALA A 374 37.51 6.13 -8.75
N LYS A 375 36.30 6.39 -8.25
CA LYS A 375 35.74 7.73 -8.15
C LYS A 375 36.59 8.65 -7.26
N ASP A 376 37.06 8.15 -6.12
CA ASP A 376 37.93 8.89 -5.22
C ASP A 376 39.27 9.27 -5.86
N VAL A 377 39.82 8.40 -6.71
CA VAL A 377 41.01 8.68 -7.51
C VAL A 377 40.71 9.75 -8.56
N GLU A 378 39.60 9.63 -9.29
CA GLU A 378 39.15 10.61 -10.30
C GLU A 378 38.92 12.01 -9.70
N GLU A 379 38.37 12.07 -8.49
CA GLU A 379 38.09 13.32 -7.76
C GLU A 379 39.32 13.86 -7.01
N GLY A 380 40.44 13.13 -7.02
CA GLY A 380 41.70 13.53 -6.39
C GLY A 380 41.73 13.38 -4.86
N HIS A 381 40.77 12.66 -4.29
CA HIS A 381 40.76 12.30 -2.87
C HIS A 381 41.81 11.25 -2.51
N ILE A 382 42.17 10.39 -3.46
CA ILE A 382 43.26 9.42 -3.32
C ILE A 382 44.31 9.71 -4.39
N SER A 383 45.53 10.03 -3.96
CA SER A 383 46.66 10.29 -4.87
C SER A 383 47.32 8.99 -5.33
N LEU A 384 47.68 8.94 -6.62
CA LEU A 384 48.52 7.88 -7.23
C LEU A 384 50.02 8.25 -7.26
N ASP A 385 50.39 9.42 -6.71
CA ASP A 385 51.79 9.89 -6.68
C ASP A 385 52.60 9.19 -5.59
N GLN A 386 51.93 8.69 -4.55
CA GLN A 386 52.54 7.89 -3.47
C GLN A 386 53.11 6.55 -3.97
N ASN A 387 53.82 5.83 -3.11
CA ASN A 387 54.25 4.46 -3.41
C ASN A 387 53.10 3.47 -3.16
N VAL A 388 53.15 2.30 -3.80
CA VAL A 388 52.05 1.32 -3.77
C VAL A 388 51.83 0.73 -2.38
N GLU A 389 52.88 0.55 -1.57
CA GLU A 389 52.75 0.03 -0.21
C GLU A 389 52.02 1.02 0.72
N GLU A 390 52.30 2.31 0.58
CA GLU A 390 51.62 3.39 1.29
C GLU A 390 50.15 3.51 0.84
N PHE A 391 49.91 3.43 -0.46
CA PHE A 391 48.56 3.38 -1.01
C PHE A 391 47.76 2.18 -0.49
N LYS A 392 48.35 0.96 -0.51
CA LYS A 392 47.72 -0.26 0.03
C LYS A 392 47.37 -0.10 1.50
N LYS A 393 48.22 0.56 2.29
CA LYS A 393 47.99 0.79 3.71
C LYS A 393 46.83 1.77 3.95
N ASP A 394 46.67 2.74 3.07
CA ASP A 394 45.59 3.72 3.16
C ASP A 394 44.25 3.17 2.66
N LEU A 395 44.24 2.14 1.82
CA LEU A 395 43.01 1.52 1.34
C LEU A 395 42.28 0.74 2.45
N PRO A 396 41.02 1.09 2.77
CA PRO A 396 40.22 0.33 3.73
C PRO A 396 39.83 -1.03 3.13
N LYS A 397 39.81 -2.10 3.93
CA LYS A 397 39.44 -3.44 3.46
C LYS A 397 37.93 -3.63 3.44
N GLY A 398 37.35 -3.75 2.24
CA GLY A 398 35.92 -3.91 2.03
C GLY A 398 35.09 -2.63 2.19
N ILE A 399 33.82 -2.70 1.77
CA ILE A 399 32.94 -1.53 1.63
C ILE A 399 32.58 -0.84 2.96
N TYR A 400 32.42 -1.58 4.05
CA TYR A 400 32.07 -0.98 5.35
C TYR A 400 33.25 -0.26 6.00
N ALA A 401 34.47 -0.75 5.81
CA ALA A 401 35.66 -0.04 6.25
C ALA A 401 35.84 1.25 5.44
N PHE A 402 35.46 1.23 4.16
CA PHE A 402 35.43 2.41 3.31
C PHE A 402 34.48 3.49 3.85
N TYR A 403 33.23 3.14 4.14
CA TYR A 403 32.27 4.08 4.75
C TYR A 403 32.77 4.64 6.07
N LYS A 404 33.32 3.78 6.94
CA LYS A 404 33.88 4.20 8.23
C LYS A 404 35.02 5.21 8.06
N LYS A 405 35.98 4.94 7.17
CA LYS A 405 37.12 5.84 6.92
C LYS A 405 36.61 7.22 6.48
N ARG A 406 35.66 7.25 5.55
CA ARG A 406 35.04 8.50 5.06
C ARG A 406 34.32 9.28 6.14
N PHE A 407 33.53 8.61 6.97
CA PHE A 407 32.83 9.26 8.07
C PHE A 407 33.77 9.79 9.16
N ILE A 408 34.87 9.08 9.41
CA ILE A 408 35.94 9.57 10.29
C ILE A 408 36.54 10.86 9.72
N GLU A 409 36.93 10.87 8.44
CA GLU A 409 37.52 12.03 7.78
C GLU A 409 36.58 13.24 7.75
N MET A 410 35.28 13.02 7.56
CA MET A 410 34.28 14.08 7.49
C MET A 410 33.87 14.64 8.86
N PHE A 411 33.80 13.79 9.90
CA PHE A 411 33.07 14.15 11.13
C PHE A 411 33.78 13.84 12.45
N GLU A 412 34.90 13.10 12.49
CA GLU A 412 35.52 12.73 13.77
C GLU A 412 36.05 13.94 14.55
N THR A 413 36.44 15.00 13.84
CA THR A 413 36.90 16.26 14.43
C THR A 413 35.76 17.08 15.06
N ASP A 414 34.50 16.84 14.67
CA ASP A 414 33.31 17.49 15.23
C ASP A 414 32.14 16.50 15.38
N MET A 415 32.30 15.58 16.33
CA MET A 415 31.26 14.61 16.69
C MET A 415 30.02 15.25 17.33
N ASN A 416 30.08 16.52 17.74
CA ASN A 416 28.90 17.22 18.23
C ASN A 416 28.01 17.60 17.06
N TYR A 417 28.57 18.25 16.03
CA TYR A 417 27.88 18.54 14.77
C TYR A 417 27.29 17.28 14.12
N TYR A 418 28.03 16.16 14.15
CA TYR A 418 27.50 14.89 13.67
C TYR A 418 26.18 14.51 14.37
N ARG A 419 26.16 14.52 15.71
CA ARG A 419 25.00 14.08 16.48
C ARG A 419 23.82 15.04 16.38
N THR A 420 24.09 16.35 16.31
CA THR A 420 23.02 17.36 16.32
C THR A 420 22.48 17.66 14.94
N ASN A 421 23.30 17.58 13.89
CA ASN A 421 22.92 18.02 12.54
C ASN A 421 22.86 16.87 11.54
N VAL A 422 23.89 16.03 11.51
CA VAL A 422 24.01 14.97 10.49
C VAL A 422 23.13 13.76 10.81
N MET A 423 23.15 13.31 12.06
CA MET A 423 22.48 12.09 12.50
C MET A 423 20.95 12.15 12.33
N PRO A 424 20.24 13.26 12.65
CA PRO A 424 18.79 13.34 12.41
C PRO A 424 18.43 13.24 10.92
N VAL A 425 19.19 13.91 10.05
CA VAL A 425 19.00 13.84 8.59
C VAL A 425 19.21 12.41 8.10
N LEU A 426 20.30 11.76 8.50
CA LEU A 426 20.58 10.37 8.15
C LEU A 426 19.52 9.40 8.68
N ALA A 427 19.03 9.60 9.91
CA ALA A 427 17.98 8.76 10.49
C ALA A 427 16.68 8.86 9.70
N VAL A 428 16.28 10.07 9.32
CA VAL A 428 15.08 10.32 8.51
C VAL A 428 15.22 9.70 7.12
N ILE A 429 16.34 9.91 6.42
CA ILE A 429 16.58 9.30 5.09
C ILE A 429 16.65 7.77 5.20
N ALA A 430 17.29 7.22 6.23
CA ALA A 430 17.37 5.78 6.47
C ALA A 430 16.01 5.13 6.77
N ALA A 431 15.12 5.88 7.40
CA ALA A 431 13.75 5.44 7.72
C ALA A 431 12.79 5.60 6.53
N ALA A 432 13.10 6.47 5.57
CA ALA A 432 12.26 6.70 4.41
C ALA A 432 12.29 5.48 3.47
N ARG A 433 11.12 5.03 3.01
CA ARG A 433 10.95 3.94 2.02
C ARG A 433 10.73 4.45 0.60
N GLU A 434 10.77 5.76 0.42
CA GLU A 434 10.74 6.45 -0.86
C GLU A 434 11.71 7.63 -0.71
N PRO A 435 12.31 8.14 -1.80
CA PRO A 435 13.06 9.38 -1.76
C PRO A 435 12.30 10.45 -1.00
N ILE A 436 12.87 10.92 0.11
CA ILE A 436 12.17 11.83 1.01
C ILE A 436 12.18 13.24 0.43
N PRO A 437 11.02 13.88 0.25
CA PRO A 437 10.97 15.28 -0.19
C PRO A 437 11.77 16.17 0.74
N LEU A 438 12.53 17.10 0.17
CA LEU A 438 13.41 18.01 0.93
C LEU A 438 12.66 18.66 2.09
N ASP A 439 11.46 19.14 1.83
CA ASP A 439 10.71 19.92 2.79
C ASP A 439 10.07 19.05 3.90
N VAL A 440 9.90 17.75 3.66
CA VAL A 440 9.60 16.76 4.73
C VAL A 440 10.85 16.49 5.54
N LEU A 441 12.00 16.33 4.87
CA LEU A 441 13.30 16.15 5.52
C LEU A 441 13.65 17.32 6.45
N GLU A 442 13.49 18.56 5.99
CA GLU A 442 13.69 19.79 6.77
C GLU A 442 12.86 19.83 8.05
N LYS A 443 11.60 19.38 7.97
CA LYS A 443 10.73 19.37 9.16
C LYS A 443 10.99 18.17 10.07
N ALA A 444 11.42 17.04 9.51
CA ALA A 444 11.60 15.80 10.26
C ALA A 444 12.97 15.75 10.94
N SER A 445 13.99 16.34 10.33
CA SER A 445 15.34 16.50 10.90
C SER A 445 15.30 17.29 12.21
N GLY A 446 14.37 18.25 12.32
CA GLY A 446 14.26 19.17 13.44
C GLY A 446 15.39 20.21 13.50
N LEU A 447 16.08 20.47 12.38
CA LEU A 447 17.15 21.47 12.31
C LEU A 447 16.59 22.87 12.05
N GLU A 448 17.46 23.88 12.17
CA GLU A 448 17.15 25.25 11.76
C GLU A 448 17.10 25.34 10.22
N ASP A 449 16.14 26.12 9.70
CA ASP A 449 15.91 26.29 8.26
C ASP A 449 17.24 26.52 7.49
N GLY A 450 17.57 25.59 6.59
CA GLY A 450 18.73 25.68 5.70
C GLY A 450 19.96 24.87 6.15
N ALA A 451 19.98 24.36 7.39
CA ALA A 451 21.07 23.51 7.89
C ALA A 451 21.15 22.15 7.19
N GLU A 452 20.02 21.66 6.65
CA GLU A 452 19.93 20.40 5.90
C GLU A 452 20.79 20.42 4.64
N TYR A 453 20.83 21.54 3.93
CA TYR A 453 21.61 21.66 2.69
C TYR A 453 23.10 21.49 2.95
N GLU A 454 23.63 22.04 4.04
CA GLU A 454 25.03 21.84 4.42
C GLU A 454 25.33 20.38 4.74
N VAL A 455 24.39 19.70 5.40
CA VAL A 455 24.52 18.27 5.69
C VAL A 455 24.49 17.46 4.39
N LEU A 456 23.51 17.71 3.52
CA LEU A 456 23.33 17.03 2.23
C LEU A 456 24.52 17.23 1.30
N GLU A 457 25.11 18.43 1.26
CA GLU A 457 26.33 18.71 0.51
C GLU A 457 27.51 17.86 1.01
N LYS A 458 27.69 17.75 2.34
CA LYS A 458 28.75 16.93 2.94
C LYS A 458 28.57 15.43 2.68
N ILE A 459 27.33 14.93 2.62
CA ILE A 459 27.04 13.51 2.40
C ILE A 459 26.69 13.16 0.95
N THR A 460 26.90 14.08 -0.01
CA THR A 460 26.47 13.92 -1.41
C THR A 460 27.05 12.69 -2.13
N ALA A 461 28.20 12.18 -1.67
CA ALA A 461 28.77 10.94 -2.19
C ALA A 461 27.91 9.70 -1.86
N PHE A 462 27.09 9.77 -0.79
CA PHE A 462 26.28 8.67 -0.26
C PHE A 462 24.78 8.92 -0.41
N CYS A 463 24.36 10.17 -0.63
CA CYS A 463 22.97 10.58 -0.79
C CYS A 463 22.81 11.39 -2.07
N LYS A 464 21.75 11.10 -2.83
CA LYS A 464 21.45 11.79 -4.09
C LYS A 464 20.05 12.39 -4.10
N ASP A 465 19.94 13.50 -4.80
CA ASP A 465 18.65 14.02 -5.26
C ASP A 465 18.08 13.09 -6.35
N ARG A 466 16.82 12.71 -6.18
CA ARG A 466 16.01 11.83 -7.03
C ARG A 466 14.80 12.58 -7.61
N GLY A 467 14.71 13.89 -7.37
CA GLY A 467 13.61 14.73 -7.79
C GLY A 467 13.48 14.91 -9.30
N ASP A 468 12.25 15.00 -9.77
CA ASP A 468 11.92 15.43 -11.13
C ASP A 468 11.37 16.87 -11.12
N GLY A 469 11.79 17.67 -12.11
CA GLY A 469 11.08 18.92 -12.44
C GLY A 469 11.02 20.00 -11.35
N GLY A 470 11.98 20.03 -10.42
CA GLY A 470 12.07 21.05 -9.36
C GLY A 470 11.57 20.61 -7.98
N ASN A 471 11.16 19.35 -7.81
CA ASN A 471 10.84 18.78 -6.50
C ASN A 471 12.01 17.94 -5.98
N GLU A 472 12.91 18.53 -5.20
CA GLU A 472 14.08 17.84 -4.63
C GLU A 472 13.64 16.73 -3.66
N THR A 473 14.13 15.51 -3.88
CA THR A 473 13.85 14.34 -3.03
C THR A 473 15.13 13.57 -2.77
N PHE A 474 15.35 13.07 -1.56
CA PHE A 474 16.64 12.52 -1.16
C PHE A 474 16.56 11.04 -0.80
N ALA A 475 17.49 10.26 -1.32
CA ALA A 475 17.67 8.84 -0.96
C ALA A 475 19.16 8.50 -0.89
N PHE A 476 19.50 7.43 -0.17
CA PHE A 476 20.86 6.90 -0.23
C PHE A 476 21.15 6.27 -1.59
N VAL A 477 22.41 6.33 -2.02
CA VAL A 477 22.84 5.84 -3.33
C VAL A 477 22.77 4.31 -3.42
N HIS A 478 22.97 3.62 -2.29
CA HIS A 478 22.98 2.16 -2.25
C HIS A 478 22.61 1.61 -0.87
N GLN A 479 21.82 0.53 -0.83
CA GLN A 479 21.29 -0.09 0.40
C GLN A 479 22.38 -0.49 1.42
N SER A 480 23.56 -0.90 0.97
CA SER A 480 24.68 -1.25 1.89
C SER A 480 25.06 -0.11 2.83
N PHE A 481 24.81 1.15 2.45
CA PHE A 481 25.09 2.30 3.28
C PHE A 481 24.02 2.45 4.39
N THR A 482 22.75 2.25 4.05
CA THR A 482 21.65 2.11 5.02
C THR A 482 21.92 0.97 6.00
N ASP A 483 22.30 -0.20 5.49
CA ASP A 483 22.63 -1.37 6.31
C ASP A 483 23.80 -1.08 7.27
N TRP A 484 24.80 -0.32 6.80
CA TRP A 484 25.91 0.16 7.63
C TRP A 484 25.47 1.18 8.67
N LEU A 485 24.56 2.11 8.39
CA LEU A 485 24.08 3.09 9.38
C LEU A 485 23.19 2.44 10.45
N LEU A 486 22.33 1.52 10.06
CA LEU A 486 21.38 0.82 10.95
C LEU A 486 21.99 -0.41 11.63
N ASN A 487 23.17 -0.86 11.17
CA ASN A 487 23.82 -2.10 11.59
C ASN A 487 22.91 -3.33 11.35
N GLU A 488 22.19 -3.34 10.24
CA GLU A 488 21.17 -4.35 9.87
C GLU A 488 21.76 -5.63 9.23
N HIS A 489 23.09 -5.79 9.17
CA HIS A 489 23.70 -7.01 8.60
C HIS A 489 24.02 -8.12 9.61
N GLU A 490 23.63 -9.33 9.19
CA GLU A 490 23.48 -10.61 9.89
C GLU A 490 24.67 -11.16 10.68
N MET A 491 24.35 -11.61 11.90
CA MET A 491 24.44 -12.97 12.46
C MET A 491 25.51 -14.00 11.97
N GLU A 492 26.08 -13.91 10.76
CA GLU A 492 26.91 -15.01 10.22
C GLU A 492 28.41 -14.76 10.25
N SER A 493 28.86 -13.51 10.20
CA SER A 493 30.27 -13.21 10.50
C SER A 493 30.34 -12.64 11.91
N LYS A 494 30.93 -13.37 12.86
CA LYS A 494 31.22 -12.88 14.23
C LYS A 494 32.11 -11.61 14.29
N LYS A 495 32.35 -10.94 13.17
CA LYS A 495 33.00 -9.63 13.07
C LYS A 495 31.94 -8.55 13.20
N ARG A 496 31.80 -7.98 14.40
CA ARG A 496 31.06 -6.73 14.61
C ARG A 496 31.59 -5.67 13.64
N ILE A 497 30.69 -5.06 12.86
CA ILE A 497 30.98 -3.83 12.13
C ILE A 497 31.27 -2.75 13.19
N ASP A 498 32.44 -2.13 13.12
CA ASP A 498 32.85 -1.11 14.09
C ASP A 498 32.45 0.29 13.62
N ASN A 499 31.14 0.56 13.68
CA ASN A 499 30.47 1.78 13.23
C ASN A 499 29.72 2.52 14.36
N LYS A 500 29.84 2.08 15.62
CA LYS A 500 29.00 2.52 16.75
C LYS A 500 28.89 4.05 16.94
N LYS A 501 29.93 4.80 16.54
CA LYS A 501 29.95 6.26 16.64
C LYS A 501 28.99 6.94 15.65
N PHE A 502 28.63 6.26 14.56
CA PHE A 502 27.88 6.81 13.43
C PHE A 502 26.50 6.15 13.23
N MET A 503 26.14 5.18 14.07
CA MET A 503 24.85 4.49 13.95
C MET A 503 23.67 5.45 14.09
N VAL A 504 22.60 5.17 13.36
CA VAL A 504 21.32 5.89 13.45
C VAL A 504 20.20 4.92 13.85
N SER A 505 19.11 5.43 14.40
CA SER A 505 17.90 4.63 14.72
C SER A 505 16.86 4.83 13.64
N LYS A 506 16.40 3.70 13.08
CA LYS A 506 15.30 3.67 12.11
C LYS A 506 14.00 4.16 12.75
N GLU A 507 13.72 3.73 13.97
CA GLU A 507 12.52 4.10 14.72
C GLU A 507 12.47 5.62 14.96
N SER A 508 13.61 6.23 15.30
CA SER A 508 13.70 7.69 15.48
C SER A 508 13.36 8.43 14.19
N GLY A 509 13.82 7.94 13.04
CA GLY A 509 13.49 8.52 11.73
C GLY A 509 12.02 8.34 11.37
N GLU A 510 11.45 7.14 11.60
CA GLU A 510 10.03 6.86 11.35
C GLU A 510 9.12 7.73 12.25
N GLU A 511 9.45 7.87 13.53
CA GLU A 511 8.74 8.77 14.46
C GLU A 511 8.80 10.23 14.00
N ALA A 512 9.96 10.69 13.52
CA ALA A 512 10.15 12.04 13.03
C ALA A 512 9.32 12.33 11.77
N ILE A 513 9.34 11.42 10.79
CA ILE A 513 8.52 11.49 9.59
C ILE A 513 7.04 11.51 9.96
N ALA A 514 6.60 10.60 10.84
CA ALA A 514 5.22 10.52 11.29
C ALA A 514 4.75 11.84 11.96
N LYS A 515 5.58 12.44 12.82
CA LYS A 515 5.28 13.74 13.46
C LYS A 515 5.09 14.87 12.45
N VAL A 516 5.89 14.92 11.40
CA VAL A 516 5.76 15.93 10.33
C VAL A 516 4.47 15.74 9.55
N LEU A 517 4.15 14.49 9.20
CA LEU A 517 2.96 14.16 8.42
C LEU A 517 1.67 14.46 9.19
N LEU A 518 1.65 14.20 10.51
CA LEU A 518 0.53 14.56 11.37
C LEU A 518 0.28 16.08 11.42
N LYS A 519 1.34 16.90 11.35
CA LYS A 519 1.26 18.37 11.45
C LYS A 519 0.95 19.09 10.13
N ARG A 520 1.21 18.48 8.97
CA ARG A 520 1.33 19.21 7.68
C ARG A 520 0.16 19.07 6.72
N GLY A 521 -0.82 18.19 6.93
CA GLY A 521 -1.90 18.04 5.95
C GLY A 521 -1.45 17.64 4.56
N TRP A 522 -0.40 16.82 4.48
CA TRP A 522 0.20 16.43 3.21
C TRP A 522 -0.68 15.45 2.44
N ASN A 523 -0.97 15.84 1.20
CA ASN A 523 -1.86 15.20 0.23
C ASN A 523 -1.09 14.81 -1.05
N SER A 524 0.16 14.33 -0.91
CA SER A 524 0.76 13.56 -1.99
C SER A 524 0.00 12.23 -2.11
N GLU A 525 -0.12 11.73 -3.34
CA GLU A 525 -0.81 10.47 -3.67
C GLU A 525 -0.14 9.22 -3.05
N SER A 526 0.88 9.39 -2.21
CA SER A 526 1.61 8.32 -1.54
C SER A 526 0.77 7.70 -0.41
N GLU A 527 0.15 6.57 -0.73
CA GLU A 527 -0.58 5.71 0.22
C GLU A 527 0.30 5.30 1.43
N TYR A 528 1.62 5.28 1.25
CA TYR A 528 2.61 4.93 2.28
C TYR A 528 2.61 5.91 3.46
N PHE A 529 2.70 7.22 3.21
CA PHE A 529 2.80 8.22 4.28
C PHE A 529 1.50 8.35 5.09
N SER A 530 0.33 8.22 4.46
CA SER A 530 -0.97 8.19 5.17
C SER A 530 -1.12 6.94 6.07
N ARG A 531 -0.62 5.78 5.61
CA ARG A 531 -0.62 4.55 6.39
C ARG A 531 0.29 4.67 7.62
N GLN A 532 1.46 5.30 7.50
CA GLN A 532 2.40 5.47 8.62
C GLN A 532 1.79 6.26 9.78
N GLY A 533 1.12 7.39 9.53
CA GLY A 533 0.43 8.15 10.58
C GLY A 533 -0.67 7.34 11.30
N SER A 534 -1.43 6.53 10.54
CA SER A 534 -2.49 5.68 11.10
C SER A 534 -1.95 4.48 11.89
N HIS A 535 -0.81 3.91 11.48
CA HIS A 535 -0.12 2.85 12.20
C HIS A 535 0.49 3.37 13.49
N TYR A 536 1.19 4.50 13.43
CA TYR A 536 1.76 5.17 14.59
C TYR A 536 0.69 5.46 15.66
N LEU A 537 -0.45 6.06 15.30
CA LEU A 537 -1.52 6.32 16.28
C LEU A 537 -2.03 5.04 16.96
N ARG A 538 -2.11 3.91 16.23
CA ARG A 538 -2.51 2.63 16.84
C ARG A 538 -1.47 2.10 17.82
N ASP A 539 -0.20 2.26 17.53
CA ASP A 539 0.88 1.81 18.41
C ASP A 539 0.98 2.72 19.64
N VAL A 540 0.84 4.04 19.47
CA VAL A 540 0.71 5.00 20.58
C VAL A 540 -0.50 4.67 21.48
N VAL A 541 -1.68 4.37 20.90
CA VAL A 541 -2.84 3.92 21.69
C VAL A 541 -2.57 2.57 22.36
N ARG A 542 -1.83 1.65 21.74
CA ARG A 542 -1.48 0.36 22.35
C ARG A 542 -0.57 0.58 23.56
N GLU A 543 0.44 1.42 23.44
CA GLU A 543 1.32 1.80 24.55
C GLU A 543 0.53 2.49 25.67
N TRP A 544 -0.32 3.45 25.34
CA TRP A 544 -1.21 4.12 26.30
C TRP A 544 -2.14 3.15 27.04
N ARG A 545 -2.61 2.09 26.37
CA ARG A 545 -3.43 1.04 26.99
C ARG A 545 -2.64 0.10 27.91
N LEU A 546 -1.34 -0.05 27.69
CA LEU A 546 -0.46 -0.89 28.51
C LEU A 546 0.01 -0.14 29.75
N ASP A 547 0.49 1.09 29.56
CA ASP A 547 0.93 1.99 30.62
C ASP A 547 0.57 3.43 30.25
N LYS A 548 -0.53 3.90 30.83
CA LYS A 548 -1.06 5.24 30.57
C LYS A 548 -0.07 6.32 31.01
N ASP A 549 0.51 6.18 32.20
CA ASP A 549 1.35 7.22 32.80
C ASP A 549 2.64 7.39 32.00
N GLU A 550 3.24 6.30 31.52
CA GLU A 550 4.43 6.36 30.68
C GLU A 550 4.13 6.90 29.29
N ALA A 551 3.01 6.50 28.69
CA ALA A 551 2.59 7.04 27.39
C ALA A 551 2.30 8.55 27.47
N GLU A 552 1.67 9.03 28.53
CA GLU A 552 1.39 10.47 28.70
C GLU A 552 2.66 11.28 28.95
N LYS A 553 3.71 10.71 29.57
CA LYS A 553 5.04 11.35 29.60
C LYS A 553 5.68 11.43 28.22
N LYS A 554 5.51 10.39 27.40
CA LYS A 554 6.17 10.29 26.08
C LYS A 554 5.45 11.11 25.00
N TYR A 555 4.12 11.12 25.01
CA TYR A 555 3.28 11.65 23.94
C TYR A 555 2.39 12.83 24.37
N GLY A 556 2.37 13.16 25.67
CA GLY A 556 1.41 14.09 26.23
C GLY A 556 0.04 13.45 26.45
N GLU A 557 -0.86 14.20 27.10
CA GLU A 557 -2.23 13.79 27.36
C GLU A 557 -3.00 13.51 26.05
N ILE A 558 -3.78 12.43 26.04
CA ILE A 558 -4.53 11.98 24.85
C ILE A 558 -5.47 13.03 24.25
N GLU A 559 -5.99 13.93 25.09
CA GLU A 559 -6.85 15.03 24.65
C GLU A 559 -6.12 15.97 23.68
N ASN A 560 -4.81 16.14 23.85
CA ASN A 560 -3.97 17.07 23.09
C ASN A 560 -3.29 16.42 21.88
N TRP A 561 -3.58 15.17 21.56
CA TRP A 561 -3.01 14.50 20.39
C TRP A 561 -3.59 15.10 19.11
N ASP A 562 -2.70 15.52 18.20
CA ASP A 562 -3.09 15.97 16.88
C ASP A 562 -3.43 14.77 15.99
N VAL A 563 -4.72 14.61 15.69
CA VAL A 563 -5.25 13.53 14.86
C VAL A 563 -5.86 14.05 13.54
N THR A 564 -5.61 15.31 13.20
CA THR A 564 -6.24 16.01 12.06
C THR A 564 -6.13 15.22 10.76
N GLU A 565 -4.99 14.57 10.53
CA GLU A 565 -4.66 13.84 9.30
C GLU A 565 -5.01 12.35 9.31
N VAL A 566 -5.58 11.86 10.41
CA VAL A 566 -5.92 10.44 10.53
C VAL A 566 -7.18 10.15 9.73
N THR A 567 -7.01 9.47 8.61
CA THR A 567 -8.11 9.10 7.70
C THR A 567 -8.92 7.91 8.22
N SER A 568 -8.40 7.12 9.17
CA SER A 568 -9.07 5.94 9.70
C SER A 568 -8.81 5.68 11.19
N PHE A 569 -9.85 5.78 12.01
CA PHE A 569 -9.88 5.36 13.42
C PHE A 569 -10.44 3.95 13.64
N ARG A 570 -10.51 3.14 12.56
CA ARG A 570 -11.06 1.78 12.62
C ARG A 570 -10.49 0.99 13.79
N LYS A 571 -11.38 0.55 14.69
CA LYS A 571 -11.10 -0.26 15.89
C LYS A 571 -10.08 0.33 16.89
N LEU A 572 -9.79 1.63 16.84
CA LEU A 572 -8.71 2.24 17.63
C LEU A 572 -8.78 1.90 19.13
N PHE A 573 -9.96 1.96 19.72
CA PHE A 573 -10.20 1.65 21.14
C PHE A 573 -10.95 0.34 21.37
N SER A 574 -11.08 -0.52 20.34
CA SER A 574 -11.94 -1.70 20.46
C SER A 574 -11.51 -2.62 21.61
N GLY A 575 -12.49 -3.02 22.41
CA GLY A 575 -12.32 -3.87 23.59
C GLY A 575 -11.76 -3.17 24.82
N ALA A 576 -11.48 -1.86 24.77
CA ALA A 576 -11.03 -1.09 25.94
C ALA A 576 -12.24 -0.78 26.85
N LYS A 577 -12.62 -1.76 27.68
CA LYS A 577 -13.88 -1.75 28.45
C LYS A 577 -14.08 -0.50 29.31
N GLU A 578 -13.02 -0.03 29.96
CA GLU A 578 -13.02 1.12 30.88
C GLU A 578 -12.69 2.47 30.19
N PHE A 579 -12.50 2.49 28.87
CA PHE A 579 -12.06 3.69 28.17
C PHE A 579 -13.16 4.77 28.16
N ASN A 580 -12.83 5.96 28.69
CA ASN A 580 -13.72 7.13 28.70
C ASN A 580 -12.95 8.47 28.76
N SER A 581 -11.77 8.55 28.14
CA SER A 581 -10.94 9.77 28.14
C SER A 581 -11.59 10.91 27.33
N ASN A 582 -11.21 12.16 27.62
CA ASN A 582 -11.66 13.33 26.86
C ASN A 582 -11.04 13.32 25.46
N LEU A 583 -11.88 13.44 24.42
CA LEU A 583 -11.47 13.49 23.01
C LEU A 583 -12.06 14.71 22.28
N SER A 584 -12.56 15.69 23.04
CA SER A 584 -13.29 16.84 22.47
C SER A 584 -12.43 17.73 21.58
N LEU A 585 -11.11 17.80 21.85
CA LEU A 585 -10.15 18.59 21.07
C LEU A 585 -9.67 17.88 19.79
N TRP A 586 -10.05 16.61 19.57
CA TRP A 586 -9.63 15.88 18.37
C TRP A 586 -10.29 16.47 17.12
N ASN A 587 -9.46 16.94 16.19
CA ASN A 587 -9.92 17.34 14.88
C ASN A 587 -10.10 16.10 13.98
N THR A 588 -11.35 15.74 13.69
CA THR A 588 -11.70 14.53 12.93
C THR A 588 -12.06 14.80 11.46
N SER A 589 -11.80 16.01 10.95
CA SER A 589 -12.29 16.49 9.65
C SER A 589 -11.81 15.68 8.43
N ASN A 590 -10.62 15.07 8.46
CA ASN A 590 -10.12 14.21 7.38
C ASN A 590 -10.48 12.72 7.55
N CYS A 591 -11.16 12.35 8.64
CA CYS A 591 -11.51 10.97 8.89
C CYS A 591 -12.58 10.47 7.90
N THR A 592 -12.31 9.34 7.26
CA THR A 592 -13.28 8.66 6.37
C THR A 592 -13.84 7.37 6.99
N ASN A 593 -13.18 6.81 8.02
CA ASN A 593 -13.50 5.50 8.57
C ASN A 593 -13.41 5.45 10.11
N MET A 594 -14.56 5.39 10.77
CA MET A 594 -14.73 5.24 12.22
C MET A 594 -15.27 3.86 12.61
N GLN A 595 -15.20 2.88 11.71
CA GLN A 595 -15.79 1.56 11.92
C GLN A 595 -15.30 0.92 13.23
N SER A 596 -16.25 0.57 14.10
CA SER A 596 -15.98 -0.15 15.35
C SER A 596 -14.95 0.51 16.28
N MET A 597 -14.74 1.83 16.17
CA MET A 597 -13.74 2.58 16.95
C MET A 597 -13.84 2.30 18.46
N PHE A 598 -15.04 2.29 19.02
CA PHE A 598 -15.32 2.08 20.44
C PHE A 598 -16.01 0.74 20.73
N ASN A 599 -15.97 -0.21 19.79
CA ASN A 599 -16.67 -1.49 19.96
C ASN A 599 -16.18 -2.22 21.22
N GLY A 600 -17.06 -2.43 22.20
CA GLY A 600 -16.79 -3.06 23.48
C GLY A 600 -16.27 -2.12 24.58
N CYS A 601 -16.29 -0.81 24.38
CA CYS A 601 -15.96 0.19 25.42
C CYS A 601 -17.18 0.46 26.31
N TYR A 602 -17.40 -0.40 27.30
CA TYR A 602 -18.60 -0.40 28.14
C TYR A 602 -18.85 0.93 28.87
N ALA A 603 -17.77 1.59 29.32
CA ALA A 603 -17.80 2.85 30.06
C ALA A 603 -17.81 4.11 29.17
N PHE A 604 -17.68 3.99 27.84
CA PHE A 604 -17.50 5.14 26.96
C PHE A 604 -18.76 6.01 26.87
N ASN A 605 -18.63 7.28 27.26
CA ASN A 605 -19.65 8.33 27.20
C ASN A 605 -19.00 9.73 27.15
N SER A 606 -17.83 9.84 26.51
CA SER A 606 -17.09 11.10 26.40
C SER A 606 -17.77 12.07 25.42
N ASP A 607 -17.49 13.36 25.53
CA ASP A 607 -18.01 14.37 24.61
C ASP A 607 -17.28 14.32 23.26
N ILE A 608 -18.06 14.09 22.21
CA ILE A 608 -17.63 14.00 20.81
C ILE A 608 -18.55 14.83 19.89
N SER A 609 -19.30 15.76 20.48
CA SER A 609 -20.29 16.60 19.78
C SER A 609 -19.65 17.54 18.75
N LEU A 610 -18.38 17.92 18.96
CA LEU A 610 -17.62 18.81 18.08
C LEU A 610 -16.91 18.11 16.93
N TRP A 611 -16.99 16.78 16.83
CA TRP A 611 -16.33 16.03 15.77
C TRP A 611 -16.92 16.33 14.39
N ASN A 612 -16.03 16.59 13.43
CA ASN A 612 -16.42 16.81 12.04
C ASN A 612 -16.50 15.49 11.28
N THR A 613 -17.73 15.03 11.05
CA THR A 613 -18.02 13.76 10.37
C THR A 613 -18.35 13.91 8.88
N LEU A 614 -18.15 15.09 8.28
CA LEU A 614 -18.55 15.38 6.90
C LEU A 614 -17.87 14.47 5.85
N ASN A 615 -16.69 13.95 6.14
CA ASN A 615 -15.94 13.03 5.26
C ASN A 615 -16.11 11.54 5.61
N CYS A 616 -16.74 11.22 6.74
CA CYS A 616 -16.93 9.85 7.18
C CYS A 616 -17.90 9.08 6.27
N THR A 617 -17.47 7.90 5.83
CA THR A 617 -18.28 6.98 5.00
C THR A 617 -18.59 5.66 5.73
N LYS A 618 -17.78 5.28 6.72
CA LYS A 618 -17.88 4.01 7.45
C LYS A 618 -18.01 4.28 8.96
N MET A 619 -19.21 4.02 9.50
CA MET A 619 -19.52 4.18 10.94
C MET A 619 -20.12 2.91 11.58
N ASN A 620 -20.21 1.81 10.84
CA ASN A 620 -20.87 0.60 11.31
C ASN A 620 -20.18 0.02 12.57
N GLY A 621 -21.00 -0.35 13.55
CA GLY A 621 -20.57 -0.87 14.84
C GLY A 621 -19.73 0.08 15.71
N MET A 622 -19.68 1.38 15.42
CA MET A 622 -18.80 2.34 16.11
C MET A 622 -18.91 2.29 17.64
N PHE A 623 -20.14 2.23 18.18
CA PHE A 623 -20.43 2.18 19.61
C PHE A 623 -20.97 0.82 20.07
N LYS A 624 -20.79 -0.23 19.27
CA LYS A 624 -21.33 -1.55 19.61
C LYS A 624 -20.84 -1.99 21.00
N GLY A 625 -21.77 -2.25 21.90
CA GLY A 625 -21.52 -2.69 23.27
C GLY A 625 -21.18 -1.56 24.24
N CYS A 626 -21.18 -0.29 23.84
CA CYS A 626 -20.97 0.83 24.76
C CYS A 626 -22.22 1.06 25.62
N SER A 627 -22.38 0.27 26.69
CA SER A 627 -23.57 0.25 27.54
C SER A 627 -23.92 1.61 28.17
N ALA A 628 -22.90 2.42 28.47
CA ALA A 628 -23.05 3.75 29.07
C ALA A 628 -23.26 4.89 28.06
N PHE A 629 -23.12 4.62 26.75
CA PHE A 629 -23.09 5.68 25.74
C PHE A 629 -24.47 6.36 25.56
N ASN A 630 -24.48 7.67 25.76
CA ASN A 630 -25.61 8.58 25.56
C ASN A 630 -25.14 10.04 25.30
N SER A 631 -23.95 10.21 24.70
CA SER A 631 -23.38 11.51 24.35
C SER A 631 -24.09 12.16 23.16
N ASP A 632 -23.98 13.49 23.05
CA ASP A 632 -24.53 14.26 21.93
C ASP A 632 -23.79 13.95 20.61
N ILE A 633 -24.57 13.53 19.61
CA ILE A 633 -24.15 13.27 18.23
C ILE A 633 -25.15 13.84 17.22
N SER A 634 -25.99 14.79 17.64
CA SER A 634 -27.02 15.42 16.81
C SER A 634 -26.41 16.30 15.70
N SER A 635 -25.20 16.83 15.91
CA SER A 635 -24.47 17.65 14.94
C SER A 635 -23.84 16.85 13.79
N TRP A 636 -23.79 15.52 13.90
CA TRP A 636 -23.03 14.69 12.98
C TRP A 636 -23.64 14.62 11.57
N ASN A 637 -22.77 14.73 10.56
CA ASN A 637 -23.16 14.59 9.16
C ASN A 637 -23.06 13.12 8.73
N THR A 638 -24.21 12.49 8.51
CA THR A 638 -24.31 11.08 8.12
C THR A 638 -24.64 10.86 6.64
N SER A 639 -24.66 11.93 5.84
CA SER A 639 -25.15 11.92 4.45
C SER A 639 -24.32 11.07 3.47
N LYS A 640 -23.09 10.70 3.83
CA LYS A 640 -22.21 9.82 3.05
C LYS A 640 -22.23 8.35 3.50
N CYS A 641 -22.85 8.03 4.64
CA CYS A 641 -22.86 6.68 5.20
C CYS A 641 -23.87 5.78 4.50
N THR A 642 -23.41 4.63 3.98
CA THR A 642 -24.27 3.62 3.33
C THR A 642 -24.60 2.42 4.23
N ASN A 643 -23.77 2.17 5.26
CA ASN A 643 -23.95 1.10 6.23
C ASN A 643 -23.86 1.64 7.65
N MET A 644 -24.95 1.54 8.41
CA MET A 644 -25.04 1.91 9.83
C MET A 644 -25.36 0.70 10.71
N SER A 645 -25.17 -0.52 10.18
CA SER A 645 -25.45 -1.75 10.92
C SER A 645 -24.73 -1.80 12.26
N SER A 646 -25.45 -2.29 13.28
CA SER A 646 -24.96 -2.46 14.65
C SER A 646 -24.36 -1.22 15.32
N MET A 647 -24.57 0.00 14.81
CA MET A 647 -23.86 1.21 15.29
C MET A 647 -23.97 1.42 16.81
N PHE A 648 -25.16 1.20 17.38
CA PHE A 648 -25.47 1.34 18.81
C PHE A 648 -25.87 0.00 19.47
N LYS A 649 -25.57 -1.14 18.83
CA LYS A 649 -25.99 -2.44 19.35
C LYS A 649 -25.48 -2.65 20.77
N GLY A 650 -26.37 -2.81 21.74
CA GLY A 650 -26.04 -3.02 23.16
C GLY A 650 -25.79 -1.74 23.96
N CYS A 651 -26.03 -0.55 23.40
CA CYS A 651 -25.97 0.71 24.14
C CYS A 651 -27.25 0.89 24.97
N SER A 652 -27.33 0.22 26.12
CA SER A 652 -28.54 0.19 26.97
C SER A 652 -29.04 1.57 27.42
N ALA A 653 -28.13 2.52 27.64
CA ALA A 653 -28.45 3.87 28.08
C ALA A 653 -28.81 4.86 26.93
N PHE A 654 -28.63 4.44 25.67
CA PHE A 654 -28.72 5.34 24.53
C PHE A 654 -30.16 5.78 24.24
N ASN A 655 -30.40 7.10 24.28
CA ASN A 655 -31.67 7.73 23.96
C ASN A 655 -31.48 9.19 23.49
N TYR A 656 -30.46 9.43 22.65
CA TYR A 656 -30.15 10.77 22.14
C TYR A 656 -30.97 11.11 20.88
N ASP A 657 -31.20 12.40 20.61
CA ASP A 657 -31.93 12.85 19.41
C ASP A 657 -31.12 12.63 18.13
N LEU A 658 -31.74 11.97 17.14
CA LEU A 658 -31.17 11.63 15.83
C LEU A 658 -31.99 12.21 14.67
N SER A 659 -32.89 13.15 14.96
CA SER A 659 -33.80 13.75 13.98
C SER A 659 -33.09 14.50 12.84
N THR A 660 -31.85 14.97 13.08
CA THR A 660 -31.00 15.70 12.14
C THR A 660 -30.24 14.80 11.16
N TRP A 661 -30.19 13.48 11.40
CA TRP A 661 -29.37 12.57 10.61
C TRP A 661 -29.94 12.36 9.20
N ASN A 662 -29.06 12.42 8.20
CA ASN A 662 -29.42 12.15 6.81
C ASN A 662 -29.20 10.68 6.47
N THR A 663 -30.26 9.89 6.50
CA THR A 663 -30.25 8.45 6.22
C THR A 663 -30.55 8.08 4.76
N SER A 664 -30.68 9.06 3.86
CA SER A 664 -31.14 8.86 2.48
C SER A 664 -30.26 7.91 1.64
N LYS A 665 -28.97 7.77 1.94
CA LYS A 665 -28.06 6.83 1.26
C LYS A 665 -27.89 5.49 1.98
N CYS A 666 -28.46 5.33 3.18
CA CYS A 666 -28.28 4.13 3.98
C CYS A 666 -29.04 2.94 3.37
N THR A 667 -28.33 1.84 3.15
CA THR A 667 -28.90 0.59 2.61
C THR A 667 -29.08 -0.49 3.68
N ASP A 668 -28.37 -0.38 4.80
CA ASP A 668 -28.34 -1.37 5.88
C ASP A 668 -28.35 -0.70 7.27
N THR A 669 -29.46 -0.87 7.98
CA THR A 669 -29.68 -0.45 9.38
C THR A 669 -29.86 -1.64 10.31
N GLY A 670 -29.48 -2.85 9.87
CA GLY A 670 -29.62 -4.08 10.64
C GLY A 670 -28.93 -3.98 11.99
N TRP A 671 -29.61 -4.45 13.04
CA TRP A 671 -29.12 -4.46 14.42
C TRP A 671 -28.76 -3.08 15.02
N MET A 672 -29.07 -1.96 14.36
CA MET A 672 -28.54 -0.64 14.72
C MET A 672 -28.78 -0.26 16.19
N PHE A 673 -29.97 -0.51 16.73
CA PHE A 673 -30.35 -0.22 18.12
C PHE A 673 -30.62 -1.48 18.94
N CYS A 674 -30.23 -2.67 18.46
CA CYS A 674 -30.50 -3.93 19.15
C CYS A 674 -29.95 -3.90 20.59
N GLY A 675 -30.81 -4.07 21.59
CA GLY A 675 -30.48 -4.04 23.02
C GLY A 675 -30.41 -2.64 23.64
N CYS A 676 -30.80 -1.58 22.93
CA CYS A 676 -30.94 -0.24 23.50
C CYS A 676 -32.26 -0.13 24.27
N SER A 677 -32.30 -0.62 25.50
CA SER A 677 -33.53 -0.74 26.30
C SER A 677 -34.22 0.60 26.60
N ALA A 678 -33.46 1.70 26.69
CA ALA A 678 -33.95 3.05 26.96
C ALA A 678 -34.35 3.84 25.69
N PHE A 679 -34.09 3.32 24.49
CA PHE A 679 -34.22 4.08 23.25
C PHE A 679 -35.68 4.31 22.84
N ASN A 680 -36.05 5.58 22.66
CA ASN A 680 -37.37 6.06 22.21
C ASN A 680 -37.30 7.43 21.51
N SER A 681 -36.17 7.75 20.85
CA SER A 681 -35.99 9.01 20.13
C SER A 681 -36.89 9.10 18.89
N ASP A 682 -37.23 10.32 18.46
CA ASP A 682 -38.01 10.53 17.23
C ASP A 682 -37.18 10.17 15.98
N LEU A 683 -37.77 9.37 15.09
CA LEU A 683 -37.18 8.91 13.83
C LEU A 683 -38.06 9.25 12.63
N SER A 684 -39.06 10.12 12.80
CA SER A 684 -40.04 10.48 11.79
C SER A 684 -39.41 11.15 10.56
N THR A 685 -38.26 11.81 10.72
CA THR A 685 -37.52 12.53 9.66
C THR A 685 -36.64 11.62 8.79
N TRP A 686 -36.45 10.35 9.18
CA TRP A 686 -35.53 9.46 8.50
C TRP A 686 -36.04 9.03 7.11
N ASN A 687 -35.16 9.12 6.11
CA ASN A 687 -35.46 8.64 4.77
C ASN A 687 -35.00 7.18 4.60
N THR A 688 -35.93 6.25 4.75
CA THR A 688 -35.68 4.81 4.67
C THR A 688 -35.86 4.21 3.27
N SER A 689 -36.09 5.02 2.23
CA SER A 689 -36.44 4.56 0.88
C SER A 689 -35.37 3.70 0.18
N ASN A 690 -34.11 3.77 0.64
CA ASN A 690 -32.99 2.96 0.13
C ASN A 690 -32.61 1.78 1.03
N CYS A 691 -33.19 1.67 2.23
CA CYS A 691 -32.90 0.60 3.16
C CYS A 691 -33.44 -0.74 2.64
N THR A 692 -32.57 -1.73 2.56
CA THR A 692 -32.91 -3.10 2.13
C THR A 692 -32.93 -4.08 3.30
N ILE A 693 -32.14 -3.82 4.35
CA ILE A 693 -31.99 -4.66 5.54
C ILE A 693 -32.33 -3.84 6.79
N MET A 694 -33.37 -4.27 7.52
CA MET A 694 -33.82 -3.70 8.80
C MET A 694 -33.93 -4.76 9.90
N SER A 695 -33.35 -5.95 9.70
CA SER A 695 -33.44 -7.06 10.63
C SER A 695 -32.89 -6.69 12.01
N SER A 696 -33.61 -7.06 13.07
CA SER A 696 -33.24 -6.82 14.47
C SER A 696 -32.94 -5.35 14.82
N MET A 697 -33.41 -4.38 14.03
CA MET A 697 -33.06 -2.96 14.24
C MET A 697 -33.38 -2.46 15.64
N PHE A 698 -34.52 -2.85 16.21
CA PHE A 698 -34.98 -2.49 17.55
C PHE A 698 -35.15 -3.71 18.47
N GLU A 699 -34.52 -4.85 18.16
CA GLU A 699 -34.64 -6.05 19.00
C GLU A 699 -34.23 -5.75 20.45
N ASP A 700 -35.10 -6.04 21.41
CA ASP A 700 -34.98 -5.80 22.84
C ASP A 700 -34.93 -4.31 23.27
N CYS A 701 -35.44 -3.38 22.44
CA CYS A 701 -35.72 -1.99 22.83
C CYS A 701 -37.05 -1.87 23.57
N SER A 702 -37.07 -2.17 24.87
CA SER A 702 -38.30 -2.24 25.68
C SER A 702 -39.12 -0.94 25.71
N ALA A 703 -38.47 0.23 25.68
CA ALA A 703 -39.13 1.54 25.76
C ALA A 703 -39.60 2.09 24.41
N PHE A 704 -39.26 1.44 23.29
CA PHE A 704 -39.43 2.01 21.96
C PHE A 704 -40.89 2.05 21.49
N ASN A 705 -41.38 3.23 21.14
CA ASN A 705 -42.72 3.50 20.62
C ASN A 705 -42.80 4.75 19.72
N SER A 706 -41.71 5.12 19.03
CA SER A 706 -41.68 6.29 18.15
C SER A 706 -42.59 6.15 16.92
N ASP A 707 -43.03 7.29 16.34
CA ASP A 707 -43.82 7.29 15.11
C ASP A 707 -42.97 6.87 13.90
N LEU A 708 -43.40 5.82 13.20
CA LEU A 708 -42.76 5.27 12.00
C LEU A 708 -43.65 5.33 10.75
N SER A 709 -44.76 6.06 10.82
CA SER A 709 -45.80 6.09 9.78
C SER A 709 -45.31 6.64 8.43
N LEU A 710 -44.26 7.48 8.44
CA LEU A 710 -43.67 8.09 7.24
C LEU A 710 -42.56 7.24 6.59
N TRP A 711 -42.17 6.12 7.19
CA TRP A 711 -41.09 5.29 6.65
C TRP A 711 -41.49 4.61 5.32
N ASN A 712 -40.58 4.65 4.35
CA ASN A 712 -40.75 3.98 3.06
C ASN A 712 -40.02 2.64 3.05
N THR A 713 -40.78 1.57 3.26
CA THR A 713 -40.25 0.20 3.32
C THR A 713 -40.28 -0.57 1.99
N SER A 714 -40.60 0.10 0.87
CA SER A 714 -40.84 -0.55 -0.43
C SER A 714 -39.64 -1.28 -1.06
N LYS A 715 -38.41 -1.06 -0.57
CA LYS A 715 -37.19 -1.79 -0.98
C LYS A 715 -36.73 -2.83 0.04
N CYS A 716 -37.31 -2.84 1.25
CA CYS A 716 -36.87 -3.71 2.32
C CYS A 716 -37.19 -5.18 2.00
N THR A 717 -36.18 -6.04 2.13
CA THR A 717 -36.31 -7.48 1.90
C THR A 717 -36.30 -8.29 3.20
N ASN A 718 -35.72 -7.74 4.28
CA ASN A 718 -35.59 -8.44 5.55
C ASN A 718 -35.94 -7.54 6.76
N MET A 719 -37.00 -7.91 7.47
CA MET A 719 -37.49 -7.30 8.72
C MET A 719 -37.52 -8.29 9.88
N SER A 720 -36.79 -9.42 9.78
CA SER A 720 -36.79 -10.44 10.82
C SER A 720 -36.39 -9.84 12.18
N ARG A 721 -37.15 -10.15 13.24
CA ARG A 721 -36.90 -9.69 14.62
C ARG A 721 -36.87 -8.17 14.82
N MET A 722 -37.33 -7.36 13.86
CA MET A 722 -37.17 -5.91 13.90
C MET A 722 -37.64 -5.27 15.22
N PHE A 723 -38.74 -5.73 15.79
CA PHE A 723 -39.31 -5.24 17.06
C PHE A 723 -39.36 -6.32 18.15
N LYS A 724 -38.66 -7.44 17.99
CA LYS A 724 -38.71 -8.54 18.97
C LYS A 724 -38.35 -8.00 20.36
N GLY A 725 -39.20 -8.19 21.36
CA GLY A 725 -38.97 -7.73 22.73
C GLY A 725 -39.33 -6.25 22.99
N CYS A 726 -39.80 -5.49 22.00
CA CYS A 726 -40.32 -4.13 22.21
C CYS A 726 -41.70 -4.17 22.88
N SER A 727 -41.73 -4.27 24.21
CA SER A 727 -42.98 -4.44 24.97
C SER A 727 -43.91 -3.22 24.90
N ALA A 728 -43.37 -2.01 24.72
CA ALA A 728 -44.13 -0.75 24.60
C ALA A 728 -44.58 -0.40 23.17
N PHE A 729 -44.08 -1.09 22.14
CA PHE A 729 -44.29 -0.69 20.74
C PHE A 729 -45.75 -0.87 20.30
N ASN A 730 -46.36 0.21 19.82
CA ASN A 730 -47.73 0.26 19.28
C ASN A 730 -47.91 1.37 18.23
N SER A 731 -46.85 1.70 17.49
CA SER A 731 -46.85 2.74 16.45
C SER A 731 -47.64 2.30 15.20
N ASP A 732 -48.28 3.24 14.49
CA ASP A 732 -49.01 2.94 13.26
C ASP A 732 -48.04 2.65 12.09
N ILE A 733 -48.11 1.43 11.58
CA ILE A 733 -47.31 0.93 10.45
C ILE A 733 -48.19 0.36 9.33
N SER A 734 -49.48 0.70 9.33
CA SER A 734 -50.46 0.25 8.33
C SER A 734 -50.12 0.66 6.90
N LYS A 735 -49.35 1.75 6.72
CA LYS A 735 -48.95 2.29 5.41
C LYS A 735 -47.66 1.68 4.84
N TRP A 736 -47.01 0.78 5.56
CA TRP A 736 -45.76 0.16 5.10
C TRP A 736 -45.96 -0.70 3.85
N LYS A 737 -45.00 -0.65 2.94
CA LYS A 737 -45.03 -1.40 1.67
C LYS A 737 -44.18 -2.67 1.78
N THR A 738 -44.85 -3.79 2.00
CA THR A 738 -44.19 -5.07 2.35
C THR A 738 -44.04 -6.07 1.20
N SER A 739 -44.50 -5.73 -0.01
CA SER A 739 -44.53 -6.61 -1.20
C SER A 739 -43.17 -7.12 -1.71
N LYS A 740 -42.05 -6.62 -1.20
CA LYS A 740 -40.68 -7.12 -1.48
C LYS A 740 -40.06 -7.89 -0.31
N CYS A 741 -40.66 -7.84 0.87
CA CYS A 741 -40.13 -8.50 2.05
C CYS A 741 -40.23 -10.02 1.88
N THR A 742 -39.15 -10.74 2.20
CA THR A 742 -39.11 -12.20 2.16
C THR A 742 -39.03 -12.81 3.56
N ASN A 743 -38.59 -12.06 4.57
CA ASN A 743 -38.43 -12.54 5.93
C ASN A 743 -38.93 -11.54 6.99
N MET A 744 -39.96 -11.95 7.75
CA MET A 744 -40.50 -11.24 8.91
C MET A 744 -40.55 -12.15 10.16
N SER A 745 -39.72 -13.19 10.20
CA SER A 745 -39.72 -14.13 11.33
C SER A 745 -39.50 -13.40 12.66
N SER A 746 -40.34 -13.69 13.65
CA SER A 746 -40.27 -13.11 15.00
C SER A 746 -40.35 -11.57 15.06
N MET A 747 -40.86 -10.89 14.03
CA MET A 747 -40.84 -9.43 13.96
C MET A 747 -41.47 -8.73 15.18
N PHE A 748 -42.59 -9.24 15.70
CA PHE A 748 -43.33 -8.72 16.87
C PHE A 748 -43.35 -9.71 18.04
N HIS A 749 -42.36 -10.61 18.11
CA HIS A 749 -42.27 -11.58 19.20
C HIS A 749 -42.12 -10.85 20.54
N SER A 750 -43.01 -11.11 21.50
CA SER A 750 -43.07 -10.46 22.81
C SER A 750 -43.35 -8.95 22.78
N CYS A 751 -43.99 -8.42 21.73
CA CYS A 751 -44.55 -7.07 21.72
C CYS A 751 -45.93 -7.03 22.39
N SER A 752 -45.96 -6.96 23.72
CA SER A 752 -47.21 -7.08 24.49
C SER A 752 -48.23 -5.96 24.24
N ALA A 753 -47.79 -4.75 23.89
CA ALA A 753 -48.67 -3.60 23.63
C ALA A 753 -49.14 -3.48 22.17
N PHE A 754 -48.54 -4.24 21.24
CA PHE A 754 -48.72 -4.02 19.81
C PHE A 754 -50.10 -4.47 19.32
N ASN A 755 -50.84 -3.56 18.66
CA ASN A 755 -52.16 -3.81 18.08
C ASN A 755 -52.48 -2.93 16.85
N SER A 756 -51.47 -2.51 16.09
CA SER A 756 -51.68 -1.73 14.85
C SER A 756 -52.34 -2.58 13.76
N ASP A 757 -53.10 -1.93 12.87
CA ASP A 757 -53.73 -2.62 11.74
C ASP A 757 -52.71 -2.98 10.65
N LEU A 758 -52.64 -4.25 10.30
CA LEU A 758 -51.76 -4.81 9.27
C LEU A 758 -52.52 -5.45 8.11
N SER A 759 -53.84 -5.21 8.01
CA SER A 759 -54.72 -5.78 7.00
C SER A 759 -54.29 -5.49 5.56
N THR A 760 -53.60 -4.37 5.34
CA THR A 760 -53.13 -3.86 4.03
C THR A 760 -51.78 -4.43 3.57
N TRP A 761 -51.08 -5.19 4.42
CA TRP A 761 -49.75 -5.71 4.11
C TRP A 761 -49.80 -6.82 3.05
N ASP A 762 -48.89 -6.76 2.08
CA ASP A 762 -48.70 -7.79 1.06
C ASP A 762 -47.63 -8.79 1.52
N THR A 763 -48.08 -9.98 1.92
CA THR A 763 -47.22 -11.08 2.38
C THR A 763 -46.90 -12.11 1.30
N SER A 764 -47.32 -11.90 0.04
CA SER A 764 -47.23 -12.90 -1.03
C SER A 764 -45.81 -13.35 -1.38
N LYS A 765 -44.78 -12.56 -1.02
CA LYS A 765 -43.35 -12.91 -1.19
C LYS A 765 -42.67 -13.42 0.09
N CYS A 766 -43.31 -13.31 1.24
CA CYS A 766 -42.74 -13.75 2.52
C CYS A 766 -42.60 -15.28 2.54
N THR A 767 -41.38 -15.77 2.76
CA THR A 767 -41.08 -17.20 2.92
C THR A 767 -40.97 -17.61 4.38
N SER A 768 -40.87 -16.65 5.30
CA SER A 768 -40.73 -16.90 6.73
C SER A 768 -41.40 -15.82 7.57
N MET A 769 -42.45 -16.20 8.31
CA MET A 769 -43.11 -15.38 9.34
C MET A 769 -43.29 -16.19 10.64
N SER A 770 -42.42 -17.20 10.85
CA SER A 770 -42.44 -18.04 12.05
C SER A 770 -42.31 -17.19 13.32
N TYR A 771 -43.14 -17.48 14.32
CA TYR A 771 -43.14 -16.80 15.63
C TYR A 771 -43.38 -15.28 15.59
N MET A 772 -43.88 -14.73 14.48
CA MET A 772 -44.01 -13.28 14.28
C MET A 772 -44.78 -12.57 15.39
N PHE A 773 -45.85 -13.17 15.92
CA PHE A 773 -46.69 -12.60 16.99
C PHE A 773 -46.67 -13.46 18.27
N GLN A 774 -45.64 -14.29 18.45
CA GLN A 774 -45.57 -15.10 19.66
C GLN A 774 -45.48 -14.20 20.89
N ASN A 775 -46.32 -14.43 21.91
CA ASN A 775 -46.46 -13.60 23.11
C ASN A 775 -46.89 -12.13 22.85
N ALA A 776 -47.41 -11.77 21.67
CA ALA A 776 -48.03 -10.46 21.42
C ALA A 776 -49.48 -10.45 21.96
N THR A 777 -49.63 -10.25 23.27
CA THR A 777 -50.87 -10.54 24.00
C THR A 777 -52.05 -9.65 23.63
N SER A 778 -51.80 -8.42 23.13
CA SER A 778 -52.84 -7.44 22.77
C SER A 778 -53.22 -7.44 21.28
N PHE A 779 -52.52 -8.21 20.44
CA PHE A 779 -52.66 -8.14 18.99
C PHE A 779 -53.92 -8.87 18.47
N ASP A 780 -54.79 -8.15 17.72
CA ASP A 780 -56.03 -8.68 17.13
C ASP A 780 -56.38 -8.05 15.75
N SER A 781 -55.40 -7.62 14.94
CA SER A 781 -55.66 -7.12 13.57
C SER A 781 -56.20 -8.24 12.66
N ASP A 782 -57.10 -7.89 11.72
CA ASP A 782 -57.67 -8.84 10.75
C ASP A 782 -56.66 -9.18 9.64
N LEU A 783 -56.07 -10.36 9.74
CA LEU A 783 -55.09 -10.92 8.81
C LEU A 783 -55.72 -11.97 7.88
N SER A 784 -57.05 -12.00 7.75
CA SER A 784 -57.76 -13.03 6.97
C SER A 784 -57.40 -13.06 5.47
N GLN A 785 -56.83 -11.96 4.96
CA GLN A 785 -56.40 -11.80 3.56
C GLN A 785 -54.91 -12.11 3.32
N TRP A 786 -54.12 -12.37 4.37
CA TRP A 786 -52.70 -12.66 4.21
C TRP A 786 -52.45 -13.99 3.50
N ASP A 787 -51.50 -13.99 2.56
CA ASP A 787 -50.99 -15.19 1.90
C ASP A 787 -49.87 -15.81 2.75
N MET A 788 -50.06 -17.06 3.18
CA MET A 788 -49.11 -17.84 3.97
C MET A 788 -48.69 -19.13 3.24
N SER A 789 -48.90 -19.20 1.93
CA SER A 789 -48.63 -20.40 1.12
C SER A 789 -47.14 -20.77 1.10
N LYS A 790 -46.25 -19.78 1.19
CA LYS A 790 -44.79 -19.95 1.14
C LYS A 790 -44.12 -20.19 2.50
N ASP A 791 -44.81 -19.95 3.62
CA ASP A 791 -44.26 -20.16 4.96
C ASP A 791 -44.42 -21.62 5.42
N LYS A 792 -43.29 -22.32 5.53
CA LYS A 792 -43.22 -23.73 5.96
C LYS A 792 -43.48 -23.93 7.47
N LYS A 793 -43.41 -22.88 8.28
CA LYS A 793 -43.53 -22.90 9.76
C LYS A 793 -44.67 -22.02 10.29
N LYS A 794 -45.70 -21.77 9.48
CA LYS A 794 -46.85 -20.92 9.80
C LYS A 794 -47.64 -21.28 11.07
N GLY A 795 -47.53 -22.52 11.58
CA GLY A 795 -48.25 -23.00 12.77
C GLY A 795 -47.85 -22.32 14.09
N SER A 796 -46.66 -21.74 14.17
CA SER A 796 -46.12 -21.16 15.41
C SER A 796 -46.25 -19.64 15.51
N MET A 797 -46.91 -19.00 14.55
CA MET A 797 -46.99 -17.53 14.44
C MET A 797 -47.69 -16.87 15.64
N PHE A 798 -48.76 -17.47 16.16
CA PHE A 798 -49.64 -16.90 17.19
C PHE A 798 -49.56 -17.59 18.55
N THR A 799 -48.46 -18.30 18.84
CA THR A 799 -48.28 -18.97 20.15
C THR A 799 -48.38 -17.93 21.27
N ASN A 800 -49.32 -18.11 22.20
CA ASN A 800 -49.60 -17.17 23.30
C ASN A 800 -50.04 -15.75 22.89
N ALA A 801 -50.53 -15.53 21.67
CA ALA A 801 -51.19 -14.27 21.30
C ALA A 801 -52.67 -14.32 21.75
N THR A 802 -52.92 -13.91 23.00
CA THR A 802 -54.20 -14.15 23.70
C THR A 802 -55.39 -13.37 23.15
N ALA A 803 -55.19 -12.16 22.62
CA ALA A 803 -56.28 -11.36 22.04
C ALA A 803 -56.70 -11.81 20.63
N MET A 804 -55.85 -12.56 19.91
CA MET A 804 -56.04 -12.86 18.49
C MET A 804 -57.25 -13.77 18.24
N LYS A 805 -58.31 -13.22 17.64
CA LYS A 805 -59.52 -13.95 17.28
C LYS A 805 -59.27 -14.96 16.17
N ALA A 806 -59.98 -16.09 16.22
CA ALA A 806 -59.88 -17.12 15.20
C ALA A 806 -60.36 -16.65 13.81
N SER A 807 -61.34 -15.73 13.74
CA SER A 807 -61.82 -15.13 12.48
C SER A 807 -60.72 -14.35 11.77
N HIS A 808 -59.93 -13.59 12.52
CA HIS A 808 -58.86 -12.70 12.04
C HIS A 808 -57.60 -13.43 11.60
N LYS A 809 -57.43 -14.72 11.90
CA LYS A 809 -56.24 -15.49 11.47
C LYS A 809 -56.25 -15.75 9.95
N PRO A 810 -55.08 -15.81 9.28
CA PRO A 810 -55.00 -16.18 7.87
C PRO A 810 -55.64 -17.55 7.60
N LYS A 811 -56.32 -17.69 6.45
CA LYS A 811 -57.05 -18.92 6.10
C LYS A 811 -56.17 -20.18 6.13
N ASP A 812 -54.91 -20.04 5.74
CA ASP A 812 -53.93 -21.12 5.65
C ASP A 812 -53.41 -21.63 7.02
N VAL A 813 -53.62 -20.86 8.09
CA VAL A 813 -53.27 -21.26 9.47
C VAL A 813 -54.41 -22.07 10.10
N LYS A 814 -55.64 -21.97 9.58
CA LYS A 814 -56.85 -22.61 10.13
C LYS A 814 -56.92 -24.14 9.98
N LYS A 815 -55.96 -24.80 9.30
CA LYS A 815 -55.99 -26.26 9.06
C LYS A 815 -55.17 -27.13 10.03
N GLY A 816 -54.53 -26.55 11.05
CA GLY A 816 -53.62 -27.27 11.97
C GLY A 816 -54.21 -27.65 13.33
N GLY A 817 -55.50 -28.01 13.41
CA GLY A 817 -56.18 -28.34 14.66
C GLY A 817 -56.27 -29.84 14.94
N LYS A 818 -55.15 -30.51 15.24
CA LYS A 818 -55.16 -31.65 16.16
C LYS A 818 -53.99 -31.50 17.12
N GLY A 819 -54.32 -31.02 18.32
CA GLY A 819 -53.41 -31.00 19.45
C GLY A 819 -52.83 -32.41 19.66
N GLY A 820 -51.51 -32.51 19.50
CA GLY A 820 -50.77 -33.66 20.00
C GLY A 820 -50.99 -33.70 21.51
N LYS A 821 -51.73 -34.70 21.99
CA LYS A 821 -51.76 -35.06 23.40
C LYS A 821 -50.32 -35.31 23.82
N GLY A 822 -49.75 -34.38 24.58
CA GLY A 822 -48.48 -34.55 25.27
C GLY A 822 -48.58 -35.78 26.15
N ARG A 823 -47.91 -36.85 25.75
CA ARG A 823 -47.71 -38.03 26.58
C ARG A 823 -46.66 -37.63 27.61
N CYS A 824 -47.13 -37.28 28.80
CA CYS A 824 -46.29 -37.06 29.97
C CYS A 824 -45.44 -38.32 30.19
N LYS A 825 -44.13 -38.25 29.92
CA LYS A 825 -43.17 -39.20 30.45
C LYS A 825 -42.55 -38.54 31.67
N THR A 826 -43.02 -39.00 32.83
CA THR A 826 -42.32 -38.90 34.11
C THR A 826 -40.94 -39.54 33.99
N LYS A 827 -39.90 -38.77 34.29
CA LYS A 827 -38.73 -39.19 35.06
C LYS A 827 -38.02 -37.97 35.63
#